data_AF-A0A964JQV0-F1
#
_entry.id   AF-A0A964JQV0-F1
#
_cell.length_a   1.000
_cell.length_b   1.000
_cell.length_c   1.000
_cell.angle_alpha   90.00
_cell.angle_beta   90.00
_cell.angle_gamma   90.00
#
_symmetry.space_group_name_H-M   'P 1'
#
loop_
_entity.id
_entity.type
_entity.pdbx_description
1 polymer ?
#
loop_
_entity_poly.entity_id
_entity_poly.type
_entity_poly.pdbx_seq_one_letter_code
_entity_poly.pdbx_strand_id
1 'polypeptide(L)'
;MSVFKSWIPEHPEASAERDQAYGLLCRAMQARPRMTMVSALSTGVDDIVVHEYLDGSLSLQEVLVQREGTEAFLDPRNALRVVRRKYGMMTLITRMTGTLEHRNVVAVSLTQAIERNEFNDFTRLISQRIVDSSAEEEQVLRKAILKAGFKNIEVLFHSDVVGRRLPVPWEVKHLYALVGRAARLHGADPLSSARRAVQGAIGRLRPKAIRQLCLYARELDSELDIPGVATAGECIAAANDVLMLNATRSIFDEYQELRRSSIHERALGLNAPAPSAPDAKQLIEQAGDFLADADAARGSAAEEDLARHARALDRIRTVRGREFFSRISMVSGSLDFEGAARAGSGQDQADRTLATVDPLESLRAARKIVEPFYRARALTAAALSLVALGLDDDARHAATESLDAARACQTSDAGQAFGDALECLLAVRLGDLSATCTREAIDYAHSVKDLDERVAALMRVASTLMEAGALPQSVRSGLSRTVLGRDVHFWGKPQVTPALVEAIVSLLSGVDEDSLIFLNKVISHPTIEVRCSVIRTLPFGGNPELRAMLVAHLKDKDATVRTEVIERIGWSGERSLLVYLVNHARHGLDEDTSHEEKRALALNLARLDGERQIAMFNAMLGPLGTEDAALVGKVKPFKNDEMLQMAALEVLFHLHSRGARRLAFNAFEKAKKRHSPLAYVTEKMWSYLKHRPYAEPELPRSPHDPAFGDDDRQDFADFVEQLTVQRAQSTAPAPLGHELDGAPPTAATAGPLASAATPEAPATSTRPSAAGLRREPKTTPPVAEPDGLFNRLKAKLFSRAPSPAPSPELSPDATPAAQRVPSEHSRPAHPAGELDAAAAESSTANFSTPGTRDSNAPATVAAPLVVREPHAVLRFQGTLQAGDDPLNSSLSLGFTLYAESDGPTELWSEVQSTVSIVDGAFDVTVGVDKRLPAPLPSVVWLKVTVDAGGRNLELRPFARISRARSVVQG
;
A
#
# COMPACT_ATOMS: atom_id res chain seq x y z
N MET A 1 41.75 7.19 10.97
CA MET A 1 42.25 6.69 12.27
C MET A 1 41.60 7.51 13.38
N SER A 2 40.95 6.86 14.35
CA SER A 2 40.46 7.53 15.57
C SER A 2 41.55 7.38 16.63
N VAL A 3 42.34 8.44 16.90
CA VAL A 3 43.54 8.35 17.75
C VAL A 3 43.39 9.08 19.09
N PHE A 4 42.21 9.59 19.46
CA PHE A 4 42.12 10.46 20.64
C PHE A 4 40.88 10.19 21.47
N LYS A 5 41.00 9.27 22.43
CA LYS A 5 40.03 9.04 23.51
C LYS A 5 40.71 9.21 24.86
N SER A 6 41.23 10.40 25.16
CA SER A 6 41.35 10.94 26.53
C SER A 6 42.21 12.21 26.53
N TRP A 7 41.57 13.37 26.72
CA TRP A 7 42.30 14.64 26.89
C TRP A 7 41.94 15.28 28.23
N ILE A 8 42.70 14.89 29.27
CA ILE A 8 42.84 15.67 30.51
C ILE A 8 44.33 16.04 30.59
N PRO A 9 44.69 17.34 30.66
CA PRO A 9 46.09 17.78 30.65
C PRO A 9 46.98 17.11 31.73
N GLU A 10 46.35 16.65 32.81
CA GLU A 10 46.97 16.11 34.01
C GLU A 10 46.95 14.57 34.10
N HIS A 11 46.34 13.86 33.13
CA HIS A 11 46.32 12.38 33.17
C HIS A 11 47.60 11.78 32.55
N PRO A 12 48.34 10.92 33.27
CA PRO A 12 49.61 10.35 32.79
C PRO A 12 49.46 9.52 31.50
N GLU A 13 48.36 8.78 31.37
CA GLU A 13 48.07 7.95 30.18
C GLU A 13 47.84 8.79 28.92
N ALA A 14 47.33 10.02 29.09
CA ALA A 14 47.14 10.95 27.97
C ALA A 14 48.47 11.51 27.45
N SER A 15 49.60 11.39 28.17
CA SER A 15 50.91 11.86 27.70
C SER A 15 51.51 10.92 26.65
N ALA A 16 51.32 9.60 26.80
CA ALA A 16 51.82 8.61 25.85
C ALA A 16 51.04 8.66 24.53
N GLU A 17 49.72 8.79 24.60
CA GLU A 17 48.87 8.97 23.41
C GLU A 17 49.17 10.29 22.68
N ARG A 18 49.48 11.37 23.42
CA ARG A 18 49.91 12.66 22.84
C ARG A 18 51.22 12.54 22.04
N ASP A 19 52.17 11.77 22.52
CA ASP A 19 53.46 11.60 21.84
C ASP A 19 53.34 10.75 20.58
N GLN A 20 52.49 9.72 20.63
CA GLN A 20 52.15 8.93 19.45
C GLN A 20 51.41 9.77 18.40
N ALA A 21 50.44 10.58 18.83
CA ALA A 21 49.70 11.50 18.00
C ALA A 21 50.58 12.56 17.33
N TYR A 22 51.45 13.22 18.09
CA TYR A 22 52.38 14.20 17.56
C TYR A 22 53.39 13.56 16.60
N GLY A 23 53.85 12.34 16.89
CA GLY A 23 54.71 11.57 15.99
C GLY A 23 54.03 11.25 14.65
N LEU A 24 52.73 10.93 14.66
CA LEU A 24 51.94 10.72 13.43
C LEU A 24 51.72 12.03 12.66
N LEU A 25 51.43 13.12 13.36
CA LEU A 25 51.28 14.45 12.76
C LEU A 25 52.57 14.86 12.03
N CYS A 26 53.73 14.75 12.69
CA CYS A 26 55.02 15.08 12.08
C CYS A 26 55.31 14.26 10.83
N ARG A 27 54.99 12.95 10.82
CA ARG A 27 55.14 12.11 9.62
C ARG A 27 54.21 12.55 8.49
N ALA A 28 52.96 12.85 8.80
CA ALA A 28 52.00 13.34 7.82
C ALA A 28 52.43 14.69 7.22
N MET A 29 52.98 15.60 8.04
CA MET A 29 53.50 16.90 7.59
C MET A 29 54.83 16.80 6.85
N GLN A 30 55.66 15.78 7.10
CA GLN A 30 56.84 15.50 6.28
C GLN A 30 56.46 14.95 4.90
N ALA A 31 55.36 14.19 4.84
CA ALA A 31 54.84 13.66 3.59
C ALA A 31 54.11 14.73 2.75
N ARG A 32 53.62 15.83 3.35
CA ARG A 32 52.76 16.82 2.67
C ARG A 32 53.01 18.26 3.11
N PRO A 33 53.08 19.22 2.16
CA PRO A 33 53.38 20.62 2.48
C PRO A 33 52.24 21.35 3.21
N ARG A 34 51.03 20.79 3.24
CA ARG A 34 49.88 21.39 3.91
C ARG A 34 48.96 20.31 4.47
N MET A 35 48.56 20.46 5.73
CA MET A 35 47.68 19.53 6.43
C MET A 35 46.43 20.27 6.92
N THR A 36 45.27 19.62 6.98
CA THR A 36 44.05 20.21 7.56
C THR A 36 43.53 19.30 8.66
N MET A 37 43.35 19.87 9.84
CA MET A 37 42.77 19.22 11.01
C MET A 37 41.33 19.69 11.20
N VAL A 38 40.42 18.82 11.62
CA VAL A 38 39.03 19.18 11.93
C VAL A 38 38.71 18.70 13.33
N SER A 39 38.29 19.60 14.21
CA SER A 39 37.90 19.31 15.59
C SER A 39 36.43 19.68 15.80
N ALA A 40 35.65 18.84 16.48
CA ALA A 40 34.30 19.17 16.91
C ALA A 40 34.33 19.52 18.40
N LEU A 41 34.26 20.80 18.73
CA LEU A 41 34.08 21.31 20.08
C LEU A 41 32.65 21.00 20.53
N SER A 42 32.44 19.89 21.24
CA SER A 42 31.24 19.69 22.05
C SER A 42 31.47 20.08 23.51
N THR A 43 30.40 20.44 24.20
CA THR A 43 30.39 20.68 25.64
C THR A 43 30.81 19.40 26.39
N GLY A 44 32.10 19.26 26.67
CA GLY A 44 32.68 18.12 27.38
C GLY A 44 33.55 17.21 26.50
N VAL A 45 34.83 17.15 26.88
CA VAL A 45 35.94 16.16 26.76
C VAL A 45 36.09 15.23 25.53
N ASP A 46 35.13 15.05 24.62
CA ASP A 46 35.24 13.93 23.68
C ASP A 46 35.52 14.34 22.21
N ASP A 47 36.72 13.97 21.75
CA ASP A 47 37.22 13.77 20.37
C ASP A 47 37.81 14.97 19.57
N ILE A 48 39.14 15.02 19.48
CA ILE A 48 39.86 15.69 18.36
C ILE A 48 40.28 14.60 17.38
N VAL A 49 39.77 14.60 16.14
CA VAL A 49 40.15 13.57 15.15
C VAL A 49 41.07 14.16 14.08
N VAL A 50 42.30 13.66 14.04
CA VAL A 50 43.29 14.04 13.03
C VAL A 50 43.20 13.05 11.88
N HIS A 51 42.76 13.52 10.71
CA HIS A 51 42.68 12.69 9.52
C HIS A 51 43.75 13.08 8.50
N GLU A 52 44.36 12.07 7.89
CA GLU A 52 45.34 12.19 6.82
C GLU A 52 44.58 12.22 5.47
N TYR A 53 44.53 13.35 4.76
CA TYR A 53 43.76 13.43 3.50
C TYR A 53 44.52 14.05 2.31
N LEU A 54 44.23 13.43 1.15
CA LEU A 54 44.78 13.55 -0.21
C LEU A 54 44.53 14.92 -0.84
N ASP A 55 45.17 15.19 -2.00
CA ASP A 55 45.13 16.45 -2.79
C ASP A 55 43.72 16.90 -3.31
N GLY A 56 42.62 16.37 -2.77
CA GLY A 56 41.24 16.71 -3.14
C GLY A 56 40.30 16.90 -1.94
N SER A 57 39.32 17.81 -2.08
CA SER A 57 38.30 18.12 -1.08
C SER A 57 37.32 16.94 -0.88
N LEU A 58 37.34 16.27 0.28
CA LEU A 58 36.35 15.26 0.69
C LEU A 58 35.11 15.89 1.33
N SER A 59 33.99 15.17 1.30
CA SER A 59 32.72 15.55 1.92
C SER A 59 32.64 15.13 3.40
N LEU A 60 31.87 15.85 4.22
CA LEU A 60 31.69 15.49 5.65
C LEU A 60 31.00 14.12 5.82
N GLN A 61 30.26 13.62 4.81
CA GLN A 61 29.73 12.25 4.81
C GLN A 61 30.85 11.20 4.82
N GLU A 62 31.93 11.41 4.08
CA GLU A 62 33.10 10.52 4.11
C GLU A 62 33.86 10.63 5.44
N VAL A 63 33.86 11.82 6.05
CA VAL A 63 34.44 12.06 7.39
C VAL A 63 33.58 11.42 8.51
N LEU A 64 32.25 11.44 8.39
CA LEU A 64 31.33 10.86 9.37
C LEU A 64 31.20 9.33 9.24
N VAL A 65 31.18 8.80 8.00
CA VAL A 65 31.22 7.35 7.74
C VAL A 65 32.53 6.73 8.23
N GLN A 66 33.63 7.48 8.20
CA GLN A 66 34.92 7.04 8.75
C GLN A 66 35.07 7.23 10.27
N ARG A 67 34.17 7.98 10.93
CA ARG A 67 34.18 8.21 12.39
C ARG A 67 33.60 7.02 13.18
N GLU A 68 32.56 6.35 12.68
CA GLU A 68 31.92 5.22 13.40
C GLU A 68 32.63 3.86 13.24
N GLY A 69 33.95 3.87 13.04
CA GLY A 69 34.79 2.68 12.98
C GLY A 69 34.65 1.77 14.20
N THR A 70 33.67 0.86 14.13
CA THR A 70 33.58 -0.39 14.88
C THR A 70 33.64 -1.49 13.84
N GLU A 71 34.44 -2.53 14.08
CA GLU A 71 34.78 -3.61 13.14
C GLU A 71 33.56 -4.36 12.54
N ALA A 72 32.33 -4.06 12.99
CA ALA A 72 31.07 -4.62 12.50
C ALA A 72 30.61 -4.09 11.13
N PHE A 73 31.26 -3.07 10.55
CA PHE A 73 30.80 -2.42 9.31
C PHE A 73 31.38 -2.96 8.00
N LEU A 74 32.06 -4.12 8.02
CA LEU A 74 32.51 -4.78 6.79
C LEU A 74 31.41 -5.61 6.08
N ASP A 75 30.20 -5.73 6.65
CA ASP A 75 29.03 -6.25 5.96
C ASP A 75 27.76 -5.38 6.21
N PRO A 76 27.33 -4.57 5.23
CA PRO A 76 26.22 -3.62 5.38
C PRO A 76 24.85 -4.27 5.66
N ARG A 77 24.70 -5.59 5.48
CA ARG A 77 23.41 -6.28 5.68
C ARG A 77 23.11 -6.64 7.13
N ASN A 78 24.13 -6.78 7.99
CA ASN A 78 23.94 -7.09 9.41
C ASN A 78 23.80 -5.84 10.29
N ALA A 79 24.39 -4.70 9.87
CA ALA A 79 24.34 -3.44 10.60
C ALA A 79 22.91 -2.91 10.81
N LEU A 80 22.07 -2.97 9.77
CA LEU A 80 20.66 -2.54 9.85
C LEU A 80 19.81 -3.41 10.78
N ARG A 81 20.18 -4.68 10.96
CA ARG A 81 19.41 -5.66 11.75
C ARG A 81 19.62 -5.50 13.26
N VAL A 82 20.85 -5.19 13.67
CA VAL A 82 21.21 -4.98 15.08
C VAL A 82 20.74 -3.62 15.57
N VAL A 83 20.84 -2.58 14.73
CA VAL A 83 20.38 -1.23 15.06
C VAL A 83 18.85 -1.15 15.17
N ARG A 84 18.09 -1.77 14.24
CA ARG A 84 16.61 -1.86 14.34
C ARG A 84 16.11 -2.55 15.61
N ARG A 85 16.89 -3.50 16.16
CA ARG A 85 16.51 -4.27 17.35
C ARG A 85 16.73 -3.52 18.66
N LYS A 86 17.62 -2.53 18.69
CA LYS A 86 18.12 -1.93 19.94
C LYS A 86 17.67 -0.48 20.15
N TYR A 87 17.51 0.28 19.08
CA TYR A 87 17.06 1.66 19.13
C TYR A 87 16.13 1.88 17.93
N GLY A 88 14.84 2.10 18.17
CA GLY A 88 13.90 2.38 17.08
C GLY A 88 14.46 3.46 16.15
N MET A 89 14.26 3.30 14.84
CA MET A 89 14.88 4.14 13.80
C MET A 89 14.60 5.64 13.99
N MET A 90 13.41 5.97 14.52
CA MET A 90 13.04 7.33 14.94
C MET A 90 13.90 7.84 16.10
N THR A 91 14.18 7.03 17.13
CA THR A 91 15.00 7.42 18.27
C THR A 91 16.45 7.68 17.87
N LEU A 92 16.98 6.95 16.88
CA LEU A 92 18.31 7.20 16.32
C LEU A 92 18.34 8.51 15.54
N ILE A 93 17.36 8.75 14.67
CA ILE A 93 17.23 9.99 13.90
C ILE A 93 17.10 11.18 14.85
N THR A 94 16.20 11.12 15.85
CA THR A 94 16.01 12.17 16.86
C THR A 94 17.28 12.43 17.69
N ARG A 95 18.06 11.39 18.03
CA ARG A 95 19.36 11.58 18.70
C ARG A 95 20.41 12.17 17.76
N MET A 96 20.42 11.80 16.49
CA MET A 96 21.38 12.34 15.51
C MET A 96 21.07 13.79 15.16
N THR A 97 19.79 14.17 14.96
CA THR A 97 19.39 15.57 14.76
C THR A 97 19.66 16.40 16.01
N GLY A 98 19.28 15.92 17.21
CA GLY A 98 19.50 16.65 18.46
C GLY A 98 20.97 16.78 18.90
N THR A 99 21.88 15.90 18.44
CA THR A 99 23.31 15.99 18.78
C THR A 99 24.17 16.76 17.77
N LEU A 100 23.68 16.94 16.54
CA LEU A 100 24.34 17.70 15.48
C LEU A 100 24.03 19.20 15.53
N GLU A 101 22.86 19.59 16.04
CA GLU A 101 22.42 21.01 16.08
C GLU A 101 23.21 21.89 17.07
N HIS A 102 24.06 21.33 17.95
CA HIS A 102 24.68 22.06 19.06
C HIS A 102 26.22 22.01 19.14
N ARG A 103 26.94 21.56 18.11
CA ARG A 103 28.43 21.42 18.18
C ARG A 103 29.15 22.44 17.30
N ASN A 104 30.25 23.04 17.79
CA ASN A 104 31.12 23.95 17.05
C ASN A 104 32.21 23.11 16.35
N VAL A 105 32.29 23.08 15.02
CA VAL A 105 33.33 22.37 14.26
C VAL A 105 34.37 23.39 13.79
N VAL A 106 35.62 23.21 14.21
CA VAL A 106 36.76 24.04 13.82
C VAL A 106 37.67 23.25 12.89
N ALA A 107 37.82 23.70 11.65
CA ALA A 107 38.84 23.20 10.73
C ALA A 107 40.03 24.16 10.68
N VAL A 108 41.24 23.63 10.77
CA VAL A 108 42.48 24.40 10.82
C VAL A 108 43.51 23.81 9.87
N SER A 109 44.11 24.62 9.02
CA SER A 109 45.21 24.22 8.14
C SER A 109 46.56 24.51 8.77
N LEU A 110 47.47 23.56 8.66
CA LEU A 110 48.86 23.66 9.05
C LEU A 110 49.72 23.73 7.78
N THR A 111 50.47 24.82 7.63
CA THR A 111 51.34 25.04 6.45
C THR A 111 52.79 24.64 6.69
N GLN A 112 53.20 24.41 7.94
CA GLN A 112 54.53 23.94 8.32
C GLN A 112 54.44 23.07 9.57
N ALA A 113 55.42 22.18 9.75
CA ALA A 113 55.51 21.34 10.95
C ALA A 113 55.50 22.23 12.20
N ILE A 114 54.56 21.96 13.10
CA ILE A 114 54.46 22.65 14.39
C ILE A 114 55.40 21.97 15.37
N GLU A 115 56.15 22.73 16.17
CA GLU A 115 56.98 22.15 17.23
C GLU A 115 56.12 21.53 18.36
N ARG A 116 56.67 20.57 19.12
CA ARG A 116 55.89 19.82 20.12
C ARG A 116 55.24 20.71 21.17
N ASN A 117 55.96 21.75 21.59
CA ASN A 117 55.45 22.71 22.57
C ASN A 117 54.34 23.57 21.96
N GLU A 118 54.53 24.02 20.72
CA GLU A 118 53.53 24.77 19.97
C GLU A 118 52.25 23.94 19.73
N PHE A 119 52.37 22.64 19.43
CA PHE A 119 51.22 21.76 19.25
C PHE A 119 50.42 21.59 20.55
N ASN A 120 51.12 21.45 21.68
CA ASN A 120 50.48 21.37 23.00
C ASN A 120 49.75 22.67 23.36
N ASP A 121 50.37 23.82 23.09
CA ASP A 121 49.79 25.13 23.37
C ASP A 121 48.60 25.44 22.44
N PHE A 122 48.69 25.06 21.16
CA PHE A 122 47.57 25.15 20.21
C PHE A 122 46.36 24.33 20.69
N THR A 123 46.62 23.12 21.18
CA THR A 123 45.52 22.26 21.62
C THR A 123 44.95 22.70 22.98
N ARG A 124 45.77 23.30 23.86
CA ARG A 124 45.26 24.01 25.06
C ARG A 124 44.39 25.19 24.67
N LEU A 125 44.76 25.93 23.63
CA LEU A 125 44.03 27.09 23.15
C LEU A 125 42.66 26.69 22.57
N ILE A 126 42.59 25.61 21.78
CA ILE A 126 41.34 25.08 21.22
C ILE A 126 40.41 24.49 22.29
N SER A 127 40.95 23.96 23.39
CA SER A 127 40.16 23.39 24.48
C SER A 127 39.62 24.43 25.48
N GLN A 128 40.09 25.67 25.44
CA GLN A 128 39.51 26.76 26.24
C GLN A 128 38.14 27.16 25.69
N ARG A 129 37.12 27.04 26.53
CA ARG A 129 35.72 27.35 26.20
C ARG A 129 35.57 28.84 25.87
N ILE A 130 35.28 29.16 24.61
CA ILE A 130 34.79 30.49 24.19
C ILE A 130 33.26 30.43 24.33
N VAL A 131 32.63 31.47 24.90
CA VAL A 131 31.24 31.44 25.39
C VAL A 131 30.37 32.54 24.74
N ASP A 132 30.82 33.18 23.66
CA ASP A 132 30.19 34.39 23.10
C ASP A 132 29.70 34.21 21.64
N SER A 133 29.31 35.30 20.95
CA SER A 133 28.70 35.22 19.61
C SER A 133 29.69 34.77 18.52
N SER A 134 29.26 33.93 17.58
CA SER A 134 30.14 33.15 16.68
C SER A 134 31.13 33.96 15.81
N ALA A 135 30.80 35.19 15.43
CA ALA A 135 31.71 36.07 14.69
C ALA A 135 32.81 36.67 15.59
N GLU A 136 32.48 36.94 16.85
CA GLU A 136 33.43 37.38 17.87
C GLU A 136 34.30 36.19 18.30
N GLU A 137 33.76 34.97 18.39
CA GLU A 137 34.52 33.77 18.71
C GLU A 137 35.57 33.42 17.65
N GLU A 138 35.26 33.52 16.35
CA GLU A 138 36.26 33.29 15.30
C GLU A 138 37.37 34.35 15.36
N GLN A 139 37.01 35.63 15.56
CA GLN A 139 38.01 36.69 15.69
C GLN A 139 38.83 36.56 16.98
N VAL A 140 38.22 36.14 18.09
CA VAL A 140 38.88 35.88 19.37
C VAL A 140 39.80 34.68 19.23
N LEU A 141 39.38 33.59 18.58
CA LEU A 141 40.22 32.43 18.32
C LEU A 141 41.37 32.78 17.37
N ARG A 142 41.13 33.51 16.28
CA ARG A 142 42.18 33.99 15.37
C ARG A 142 43.16 34.92 16.10
N LYS A 143 42.67 35.85 16.92
CA LYS A 143 43.52 36.73 17.74
C LYS A 143 44.28 35.94 18.80
N ALA A 144 43.69 34.91 19.39
CA ALA A 144 44.32 34.06 20.39
C ALA A 144 45.43 33.19 19.76
N ILE A 145 45.17 32.62 18.57
CA ILE A 145 46.17 31.89 17.78
C ILE A 145 47.33 32.82 17.37
N LEU A 146 47.02 34.02 16.88
CA LEU A 146 48.03 35.03 16.52
C LEU A 146 48.84 35.51 17.74
N LYS A 147 48.18 35.76 18.87
CA LYS A 147 48.81 36.21 20.12
C LYS A 147 49.69 35.12 20.74
N ALA A 148 49.32 33.85 20.58
CA ALA A 148 50.11 32.70 20.98
C ALA A 148 51.29 32.41 20.03
N GLY A 149 51.45 33.19 18.94
CA GLY A 149 52.61 33.11 18.05
C GLY A 149 52.51 32.07 16.94
N PHE A 150 51.35 31.41 16.76
CA PHE A 150 51.15 30.39 15.75
C PHE A 150 51.01 30.98 14.34
N LYS A 151 52.15 31.25 13.68
CA LYS A 151 52.17 31.84 12.32
C LYS A 151 51.80 30.84 11.21
N ASN A 152 51.85 29.55 11.51
CA ASN A 152 51.70 28.45 10.54
C ASN A 152 50.33 27.76 10.60
N ILE A 153 49.38 28.34 11.34
CA ILE A 153 48.07 27.78 11.63
C ILE A 153 47.00 28.71 11.07
N GLU A 154 46.35 28.30 9.98
CA GLU A 154 45.27 29.03 9.35
C GLU A 154 43.91 28.41 9.70
N VAL A 155 43.05 29.13 10.42
CA VAL A 155 41.69 28.65 10.70
C VAL A 155 40.87 28.67 9.40
N LEU A 156 40.52 27.49 8.89
CA LEU A 156 39.82 27.31 7.61
C LEU A 156 38.30 27.37 7.72
N PHE A 157 37.76 27.01 8.89
CA PHE A 157 36.31 26.91 9.12
C PHE A 157 36.00 26.98 10.61
N HIS A 158 35.07 27.82 11.03
CA HIS A 158 34.34 27.67 12.29
C HIS A 158 32.87 27.50 11.90
N SER A 159 32.28 26.35 12.24
CA SER A 159 30.90 26.06 11.85
C SER A 159 29.94 26.95 12.62
N ASP A 160 29.61 28.11 12.09
CA ASP A 160 28.34 28.73 12.49
C ASP A 160 27.67 29.69 11.52
N VAL A 161 28.28 30.08 10.40
CA VAL A 161 27.63 31.09 9.54
C VAL A 161 26.56 30.49 8.62
N VAL A 162 26.69 29.23 8.19
CA VAL A 162 25.73 28.57 7.26
C VAL A 162 25.16 27.25 7.84
N GLY A 163 25.60 26.91 9.05
CA GLY A 163 25.53 25.54 9.57
C GLY A 163 24.26 25.17 10.31
N ARG A 164 23.72 26.08 11.14
CA ARG A 164 22.72 25.73 12.16
C ARG A 164 21.27 26.02 11.81
N ARG A 165 20.99 26.89 10.83
CA ARG A 165 19.63 27.40 10.61
C ARG A 165 18.92 26.84 9.38
N LEU A 166 19.67 26.41 8.36
CA LEU A 166 19.10 25.97 7.10
C LEU A 166 19.25 24.46 6.89
N PRO A 167 18.15 23.73 6.57
CA PRO A 167 18.15 22.29 6.35
C PRO A 167 18.69 21.93 4.93
N VAL A 168 19.79 22.55 4.52
CA VAL A 168 20.42 22.29 3.21
C VAL A 168 21.48 21.17 3.31
N PRO A 169 21.66 20.36 2.25
CA PRO A 169 22.73 19.36 2.18
C PRO A 169 24.11 19.98 2.34
N TRP A 170 25.06 19.21 2.89
CA TRP A 170 26.43 19.67 3.12
C TRP A 170 27.10 20.17 1.84
N GLU A 171 26.83 19.55 0.69
CA GLU A 171 27.41 19.95 -0.58
C GLU A 171 27.10 21.43 -0.91
N VAL A 172 25.91 21.91 -0.54
CA VAL A 172 25.52 23.32 -0.66
C VAL A 172 26.28 24.18 0.35
N LYS A 173 26.39 23.74 1.61
CA LYS A 173 27.15 24.45 2.65
C LYS A 173 28.63 24.59 2.27
N HIS A 174 29.21 23.53 1.71
CA HIS A 174 30.60 23.49 1.25
C HIS A 174 30.84 24.46 0.09
N LEU A 175 29.95 24.45 -0.90
CA LEU A 175 29.97 25.40 -2.01
C LEU A 175 29.97 26.85 -1.50
N TYR A 176 29.05 27.18 -0.60
CA TYR A 176 28.94 28.53 -0.03
C TYR A 176 30.17 28.91 0.80
N ALA A 177 30.76 27.98 1.56
CA ALA A 177 32.01 28.22 2.26
C ALA A 177 33.19 28.49 1.31
N LEU A 178 33.26 27.78 0.17
CA LEU A 178 34.27 28.04 -0.87
C LEU A 178 34.08 29.42 -1.50
N VAL A 179 32.83 29.79 -1.80
CA VAL A 179 32.48 31.11 -2.34
C VAL A 179 32.84 32.22 -1.38
N GLY A 180 32.45 32.09 -0.10
CA GLY A 180 32.75 33.08 0.94
C GLY A 180 34.26 33.30 1.13
N ARG A 181 35.05 32.21 1.11
CA ARG A 181 36.52 32.31 1.17
C ARG A 181 37.12 32.97 -0.06
N ALA A 182 36.68 32.59 -1.24
CA ALA A 182 37.17 33.16 -2.49
C ALA A 182 36.86 34.67 -2.57
N ALA A 183 35.67 35.06 -2.15
CA ALA A 183 35.23 36.46 -2.18
C ALA A 183 35.94 37.36 -1.16
N ARG A 184 36.39 36.80 -0.02
CA ARG A 184 37.08 37.55 1.05
C ARG A 184 38.61 37.55 0.90
N LEU A 185 39.14 36.98 -0.19
CA LEU A 185 40.59 36.96 -0.42
C LEU A 185 41.10 38.38 -0.70
N HIS A 186 42.05 38.86 0.11
CA HIS A 186 42.61 40.22 -0.04
C HIS A 186 43.22 40.44 -1.43
N GLY A 187 42.80 41.52 -2.10
CA GLY A 187 43.30 41.91 -3.42
C GLY A 187 42.61 41.22 -4.60
N ALA A 188 41.70 40.28 -4.36
CA ALA A 188 40.88 39.69 -5.40
C ALA A 188 39.55 40.44 -5.54
N ASP A 189 39.04 40.55 -6.78
CA ASP A 189 37.66 41.00 -7.01
C ASP A 189 36.69 39.95 -6.42
N PRO A 190 35.85 40.33 -5.42
CA PRO A 190 34.98 39.38 -4.74
C PRO A 190 34.02 38.65 -5.68
N LEU A 191 33.47 39.36 -6.68
CA LEU A 191 32.49 38.82 -7.61
C LEU A 191 33.13 37.79 -8.55
N SER A 192 34.25 38.14 -9.19
CA SER A 192 34.98 37.23 -10.09
C SER A 192 35.48 35.98 -9.37
N SER A 193 35.91 36.14 -8.11
CA SER A 193 36.42 35.03 -7.29
C SER A 193 35.30 34.10 -6.83
N ALA A 194 34.16 34.65 -6.43
CA ALA A 194 32.94 33.90 -6.12
C ALA A 194 32.46 33.08 -7.33
N ARG A 195 32.37 33.70 -8.51
CA ARG A 195 31.97 33.02 -9.76
C ARG A 195 32.87 31.86 -10.11
N ARG A 196 34.18 32.04 -9.99
CA ARG A 196 35.16 30.96 -10.26
C ARG A 196 34.98 29.80 -9.30
N ALA A 197 34.74 30.08 -8.02
CA ALA A 197 34.47 29.04 -7.02
C ALA A 197 33.16 28.29 -7.32
N VAL A 198 32.10 28.99 -7.72
CA VAL A 198 30.83 28.37 -8.15
C VAL A 198 31.05 27.46 -9.34
N GLN A 199 31.67 27.95 -10.42
CA GLN A 199 31.90 27.18 -11.64
C GLN A 199 32.72 25.91 -11.39
N GLY A 200 33.72 25.96 -10.50
CA GLY A 200 34.55 24.80 -10.17
C GLY A 200 33.85 23.72 -9.33
N ALA A 201 32.78 24.06 -8.61
CA ALA A 201 32.15 23.17 -7.65
C ALA A 201 30.71 22.76 -8.01
N ILE A 202 29.99 23.53 -8.83
CA ILE A 202 28.57 23.28 -9.16
C ILE A 202 28.34 21.94 -9.86
N GLY A 203 29.28 21.50 -10.71
CA GLY A 203 29.19 20.22 -11.42
C GLY A 203 29.23 18.99 -10.50
N ARG A 204 29.59 19.17 -9.23
CA ARG A 204 29.60 18.09 -8.22
C ARG A 204 28.28 17.98 -7.45
N LEU A 205 27.35 18.93 -7.61
CA LEU A 205 26.08 18.89 -6.91
C LEU A 205 25.11 17.88 -7.54
N ARG A 206 24.43 17.11 -6.69
CA ARG A 206 23.31 16.25 -7.08
C ARG A 206 22.02 17.08 -7.29
N PRO A 207 21.02 16.60 -8.06
CA PRO A 207 19.76 17.33 -8.28
C PRO A 207 19.08 17.76 -6.98
N LYS A 208 19.08 16.90 -5.96
CA LYS A 208 18.54 17.22 -4.61
C LYS A 208 19.27 18.39 -3.94
N ALA A 209 20.58 18.50 -4.11
CA ALA A 209 21.37 19.61 -3.57
C ALA A 209 21.08 20.92 -4.33
N ILE A 210 20.93 20.87 -5.65
CA ILE A 210 20.53 22.03 -6.47
C ILE A 210 19.13 22.50 -6.10
N ARG A 211 18.17 21.58 -5.90
CA ARG A 211 16.82 21.90 -5.41
C ARG A 211 16.89 22.69 -4.10
N GLN A 212 17.63 22.17 -3.12
CA GLN A 212 17.76 22.78 -1.80
C GLN A 212 18.47 24.15 -1.86
N LEU A 213 19.48 24.28 -2.71
CA LEU A 213 20.14 25.56 -2.99
C LEU A 213 19.13 26.60 -3.52
N CYS A 214 18.23 26.20 -4.42
CA CYS A 214 17.22 27.10 -4.99
C CYS A 214 16.16 27.51 -3.95
N LEU A 215 15.73 26.58 -3.10
CA LEU A 215 14.73 26.83 -2.06
C LEU A 215 15.24 27.79 -0.98
N TYR A 216 16.50 27.63 -0.55
CA TYR A 216 17.11 28.43 0.53
C TYR A 216 18.01 29.55 0.02
N ALA A 217 17.82 29.95 -1.24
CA ALA A 217 18.70 30.85 -1.95
C ALA A 217 18.81 32.23 -1.26
N ARG A 218 17.71 32.74 -0.70
CA ARG A 218 17.68 34.04 -0.02
C ARG A 218 18.46 34.02 1.29
N GLU A 219 18.24 32.99 2.09
CA GLU A 219 18.86 32.80 3.39
C GLU A 219 20.37 32.58 3.21
N LEU A 220 20.75 31.74 2.25
CA LEU A 220 22.15 31.50 1.89
C LEU A 220 22.87 32.76 1.37
N ASP A 221 22.20 33.57 0.54
CA ASP A 221 22.77 34.85 0.08
C ASP A 221 22.92 35.85 1.25
N SER A 222 21.97 35.88 2.18
CA SER A 222 22.04 36.75 3.37
C SER A 222 23.14 36.36 4.36
N GLU A 223 23.47 35.07 4.47
CA GLU A 223 24.52 34.58 5.35
C GLU A 223 25.94 34.86 4.83
N LEU A 224 26.13 34.96 3.51
CA LEU A 224 27.44 35.29 2.95
C LEU A 224 27.84 36.75 3.19
N ASP A 225 26.85 37.65 3.21
CA ASP A 225 26.99 39.10 3.38
C ASP A 225 28.10 39.69 2.50
N ILE A 226 28.11 39.33 1.21
CA ILE A 226 29.02 39.89 0.22
C ILE A 226 28.23 40.88 -0.64
N PRO A 227 28.47 42.20 -0.51
CA PRO A 227 27.73 43.21 -1.26
C PRO A 227 27.81 42.95 -2.76
N GLY A 228 26.64 42.84 -3.42
CA GLY A 228 26.54 42.72 -4.88
C GLY A 228 26.74 41.31 -5.46
N VAL A 229 26.92 40.27 -4.65
CA VAL A 229 27.09 38.89 -5.14
C VAL A 229 25.85 38.05 -4.84
N ALA A 230 24.98 37.87 -5.84
CA ALA A 230 23.85 36.93 -5.79
C ALA A 230 24.34 35.50 -6.06
N THR A 231 24.99 34.88 -5.06
CA THR A 231 25.66 33.58 -5.19
C THR A 231 24.72 32.49 -5.68
N ALA A 232 23.48 32.45 -5.18
CA ALA A 232 22.49 31.49 -5.65
C ALA A 232 22.16 31.68 -7.14
N GLY A 233 22.06 32.93 -7.61
CA GLY A 233 21.82 33.24 -9.02
C GLY A 233 22.95 32.74 -9.91
N GLU A 234 24.20 32.93 -9.49
CA GLU A 234 25.37 32.40 -10.20
C GLU A 234 25.39 30.85 -10.20
N CYS A 235 24.97 30.21 -9.11
CA CYS A 235 24.86 28.75 -9.03
C CYS A 235 23.79 28.21 -9.98
N ILE A 236 22.63 28.86 -10.04
CA ILE A 236 21.55 28.52 -10.97
C ILE A 236 22.01 28.73 -12.42
N ALA A 237 22.70 29.83 -12.70
CA ALA A 237 23.24 30.13 -14.03
C ALA A 237 24.30 29.10 -14.47
N ALA A 238 25.14 28.64 -13.55
CA ALA A 238 26.24 27.71 -13.83
C ALA A 238 25.82 26.22 -13.79
N ALA A 239 24.65 25.89 -13.25
CA ALA A 239 24.17 24.51 -13.15
C ALA A 239 23.97 23.88 -14.54
N ASN A 240 24.31 22.60 -14.66
CA ASN A 240 24.02 21.80 -15.86
C ASN A 240 22.50 21.75 -16.11
N ASP A 241 22.10 21.91 -17.37
CA ASP A 241 20.69 21.91 -17.80
C ASP A 241 19.90 20.71 -17.29
N VAL A 242 20.45 19.50 -17.37
CA VAL A 242 19.77 18.26 -16.93
C VAL A 242 19.52 18.27 -15.43
N LEU A 243 20.55 18.62 -14.65
CA LEU A 243 20.42 18.68 -13.19
C LEU A 243 19.46 19.78 -12.74
N MET A 244 19.49 20.92 -13.42
CA MET A 244 18.62 22.05 -13.15
C MET A 244 17.17 21.74 -13.54
N LEU A 245 16.92 21.06 -14.67
CA LEU A 245 15.57 20.61 -15.06
C LEU A 245 14.98 19.66 -14.02
N ASN A 246 15.76 18.67 -13.57
CA ASN A 246 15.32 17.72 -12.53
C ASN A 246 15.03 18.42 -11.20
N ALA A 247 15.90 19.34 -10.77
CA ALA A 247 15.70 20.11 -9.55
C ALA A 247 14.45 21.01 -9.65
N THR A 248 14.27 21.71 -10.78
CA THR A 248 13.13 22.61 -10.98
C THR A 248 11.82 21.85 -11.06
N ARG A 249 11.79 20.68 -11.71
CA ARG A 249 10.61 19.81 -11.76
C ARG A 249 10.17 19.39 -10.37
N SER A 250 11.12 18.92 -9.55
CA SER A 250 10.83 18.57 -8.16
C SER A 250 10.31 19.76 -7.34
N ILE A 251 10.80 20.98 -7.57
CA ILE A 251 10.26 22.19 -6.92
C ILE A 251 8.85 22.51 -7.42
N PHE A 252 8.62 22.38 -8.73
CA PHE A 252 7.34 22.70 -9.37
C PHE A 252 6.24 21.75 -8.94
N ASP A 253 6.51 20.44 -8.89
CA ASP A 253 5.54 19.43 -8.48
C ASP A 253 5.09 19.65 -7.01
N GLU A 254 6.04 19.92 -6.12
CA GLU A 254 5.77 20.20 -4.69
C GLU A 254 5.05 21.55 -4.51
N TYR A 255 5.40 22.58 -5.30
CA TYR A 255 4.67 23.84 -5.34
C TYR A 255 3.20 23.62 -5.74
N GLN A 256 2.92 22.81 -6.77
CA GLN A 256 1.55 22.53 -7.21
C GLN A 256 0.74 21.73 -6.18
N GLU A 257 1.38 20.84 -5.43
CA GLU A 257 0.75 20.12 -4.32
C GLU A 257 0.41 21.09 -3.18
N LEU A 258 1.38 21.89 -2.71
CA LEU A 258 1.16 22.89 -1.66
C LEU A 258 0.09 23.92 -2.03
N ARG A 259 0.07 24.34 -3.31
CA ARG A 259 -0.93 25.28 -3.82
C ARG A 259 -2.34 24.69 -3.80
N ARG A 260 -2.50 23.43 -4.23
CA ARG A 260 -3.79 22.71 -4.18
C ARG A 260 -4.29 22.55 -2.75
N SER A 261 -3.41 22.15 -1.83
CA SER A 261 -3.72 22.04 -0.40
C SER A 261 -4.12 23.39 0.19
N SER A 262 -3.39 24.47 -0.10
CA SER A 262 -3.72 25.83 0.37
C SER A 262 -5.08 26.32 -0.15
N ILE A 263 -5.41 26.08 -1.42
CA ILE A 263 -6.73 26.41 -1.99
C ILE A 263 -7.83 25.62 -1.29
N HIS A 264 -7.60 24.32 -1.04
CA HIS A 264 -8.55 23.47 -0.35
C HIS A 264 -8.77 23.89 1.11
N GLU A 265 -7.71 24.21 1.84
CA GLU A 265 -7.79 24.72 3.22
C GLU A 265 -8.55 26.05 3.29
N ARG A 266 -8.30 26.97 2.35
CA ARG A 266 -9.05 28.23 2.25
C ARG A 266 -10.52 28.00 1.92
N ALA A 267 -10.85 26.99 1.12
CA ALA A 267 -12.23 26.63 0.82
C ALA A 267 -12.95 25.98 2.03
N LEU A 268 -12.23 25.26 2.88
CA LEU A 268 -12.75 24.63 4.09
C LEU A 268 -12.81 25.58 5.30
N GLY A 269 -12.08 26.69 5.28
CA GLY A 269 -12.09 27.72 6.32
C GLY A 269 -13.45 28.42 6.45
N LEU A 270 -14.34 27.84 7.26
CA LEU A 270 -15.77 28.16 7.48
C LEU A 270 -16.14 29.61 7.91
N ASN A 271 -15.25 30.60 7.85
CA ASN A 271 -15.53 31.98 8.26
C ASN A 271 -15.00 33.08 7.31
N ALA A 272 -14.44 32.74 6.15
CA ALA A 272 -14.14 33.77 5.15
C ALA A 272 -15.43 34.10 4.37
N PRO A 273 -15.83 35.40 4.23
CA PRO A 273 -16.92 35.75 3.33
C PRO A 273 -16.57 35.25 1.94
N ALA A 274 -17.47 34.47 1.32
CA ALA A 274 -17.27 33.91 -0.01
C ALA A 274 -16.75 35.03 -0.93
N PRO A 275 -15.48 35.00 -1.36
CA PRO A 275 -15.00 36.00 -2.30
C PRO A 275 -15.91 35.89 -3.52
N SER A 276 -16.48 37.02 -3.97
CA SER A 276 -17.15 37.09 -5.27
C SER A 276 -16.18 36.46 -6.28
N ALA A 277 -16.51 35.27 -6.79
CA ALA A 277 -15.58 34.44 -7.55
C ALA A 277 -14.82 35.33 -8.54
N PRO A 278 -13.54 35.64 -8.30
CA PRO A 278 -12.81 36.49 -9.22
C PRO A 278 -12.82 35.78 -10.55
N ASP A 279 -13.11 36.53 -11.61
CA ASP A 279 -13.22 36.01 -12.96
C ASP A 279 -11.99 35.13 -13.21
N ALA A 280 -12.18 33.87 -13.63
CA ALA A 280 -11.09 32.87 -13.65
C ALA A 280 -9.88 33.36 -14.48
N LYS A 281 -10.10 34.29 -15.40
CA LYS A 281 -9.07 35.06 -16.11
C LYS A 281 -8.13 35.87 -15.20
N GLN A 282 -8.63 36.53 -14.15
CA GLN A 282 -7.83 37.34 -13.22
C GLN A 282 -6.93 36.49 -12.33
N LEU A 283 -7.39 35.30 -11.90
CA LEU A 283 -6.55 34.35 -11.17
C LEU A 283 -5.46 33.72 -12.05
N ILE A 284 -5.68 33.64 -13.37
CA ILE A 284 -4.73 33.10 -14.37
C ILE A 284 -3.65 34.14 -14.73
N GLU A 285 -4.01 35.41 -14.93
CA GLU A 285 -3.00 36.47 -15.10
C GLU A 285 -2.12 36.63 -13.84
N GLN A 286 -2.65 36.25 -12.67
CA GLN A 286 -1.90 36.21 -11.41
C GLN A 286 -1.05 34.93 -11.24
N ALA A 287 -1.39 33.80 -11.88
CA ALA A 287 -0.65 32.53 -11.76
C ALA A 287 0.72 32.54 -12.46
N GLY A 288 0.93 33.44 -13.42
CA GLY A 288 2.25 33.74 -13.98
C GLY A 288 3.15 34.52 -13.01
N ASP A 289 2.60 34.97 -11.89
CA ASP A 289 3.30 35.76 -10.89
C ASP A 289 3.52 34.93 -9.63
N PHE A 290 4.53 34.04 -9.68
CA PHE A 290 5.00 33.30 -8.50
C PHE A 290 5.25 34.22 -7.28
N LEU A 291 5.58 35.50 -7.51
CA LEU A 291 5.76 36.47 -6.44
C LEU A 291 4.42 36.87 -5.80
N ALA A 292 3.34 36.99 -6.58
CA ALA A 292 2.00 37.25 -6.05
C ALA A 292 1.54 36.11 -5.13
N ASP A 293 1.74 34.85 -5.55
CA ASP A 293 1.43 33.68 -4.71
C ASP A 293 2.30 33.64 -3.44
N ALA A 294 3.59 33.98 -3.56
CA ALA A 294 4.50 34.07 -2.41
C ALA A 294 4.15 35.20 -1.44
N ASP A 295 3.60 36.30 -1.94
CA ASP A 295 3.21 37.46 -1.14
C ASP A 295 1.84 37.27 -0.47
N ALA A 296 0.96 36.49 -1.10
CA ALA A 296 -0.35 36.09 -0.59
C ALA A 296 -0.27 35.00 0.50
N ALA A 297 0.77 34.18 0.49
CA ALA A 297 0.98 33.12 1.48
C ALA A 297 1.58 33.72 2.78
N ARG A 298 0.75 33.94 3.81
CA ARG A 298 1.15 34.54 5.10
C ARG A 298 0.41 33.91 6.27
N GLY A 299 1.16 33.26 7.16
CA GLY A 299 0.73 32.98 8.53
C GLY A 299 0.74 31.51 8.94
N SER A 300 0.85 30.57 8.01
CA SER A 300 1.06 29.14 8.31
C SER A 300 2.41 28.65 7.79
N ALA A 301 2.95 27.59 8.40
CA ALA A 301 4.19 26.95 7.93
C ALA A 301 4.05 26.40 6.51
N ALA A 302 2.88 25.87 6.14
CA ALA A 302 2.59 25.41 4.78
C ALA A 302 2.58 26.57 3.76
N GLU A 303 2.10 27.74 4.17
CA GLU A 303 2.14 28.96 3.35
C GLU A 303 3.56 29.51 3.20
N GLU A 304 4.40 29.45 4.25
CA GLU A 304 5.82 29.79 4.13
C GLU A 304 6.56 28.86 3.17
N ASP A 305 6.25 27.56 3.20
CA ASP A 305 6.82 26.58 2.26
C ASP A 305 6.34 26.83 0.83
N LEU A 306 5.06 27.16 0.63
CA LEU A 306 4.52 27.57 -0.67
C LEU A 306 5.26 28.81 -1.22
N ALA A 307 5.43 29.84 -0.39
CA ALA A 307 6.15 31.06 -0.74
C ALA A 307 7.62 30.78 -1.08
N ARG A 308 8.27 29.87 -0.35
CA ARG A 308 9.66 29.47 -0.61
C ARG A 308 9.79 28.78 -1.97
N HIS A 309 8.90 27.85 -2.30
CA HIS A 309 8.89 27.17 -3.60
C HIS A 309 8.60 28.14 -4.74
N ALA A 310 7.63 29.04 -4.57
CA ALA A 310 7.28 30.04 -5.59
C ALA A 310 8.45 30.99 -5.89
N ARG A 311 9.13 31.52 -4.86
CA ARG A 311 10.34 32.36 -5.04
C ARG A 311 11.49 31.61 -5.69
N ALA A 312 11.66 30.32 -5.40
CA ALA A 312 12.67 29.50 -6.04
C ALA A 312 12.40 29.36 -7.55
N LEU A 313 11.15 29.07 -7.92
CA LEU A 313 10.71 28.99 -9.33
C LEU A 313 10.90 30.32 -10.06
N ASP A 314 10.52 31.44 -9.44
CA ASP A 314 10.72 32.77 -10.04
C ASP A 314 12.20 33.10 -10.25
N ARG A 315 13.05 32.76 -9.29
CA ARG A 315 14.50 32.97 -9.41
C ARG A 315 15.09 32.14 -10.54
N ILE A 316 14.68 30.87 -10.66
CA ILE A 316 15.10 30.00 -11.76
C ILE A 316 14.64 30.58 -13.11
N ARG A 317 13.37 31.01 -13.20
CA ARG A 317 12.80 31.65 -14.39
C ARG A 317 13.57 32.91 -14.79
N THR A 318 13.90 33.76 -13.82
CA THR A 318 14.62 35.02 -14.03
C THR A 318 16.04 34.77 -14.51
N VAL A 319 16.74 33.78 -13.93
CA VAL A 319 18.14 33.49 -14.26
C VAL A 319 18.30 32.69 -15.56
N ARG A 320 17.47 31.66 -15.79
CA ARG A 320 17.60 30.75 -16.94
C ARG A 320 16.75 31.18 -18.14
N GLY A 321 15.87 32.15 -17.96
CA GLY A 321 15.00 32.68 -19.00
C GLY A 321 13.75 31.84 -19.24
N ARG A 322 12.82 32.41 -20.01
CA ARG A 322 11.52 31.81 -20.33
C ARG A 322 11.66 30.53 -21.15
N GLU A 323 12.66 30.43 -22.04
CA GLU A 323 12.87 29.23 -22.85
C GLU A 323 13.22 28.01 -21.98
N PHE A 324 14.14 28.16 -21.02
CA PHE A 324 14.45 27.08 -20.07
C PHE A 324 13.19 26.62 -19.32
N PHE A 325 12.39 27.57 -18.86
CA PHE A 325 11.17 27.32 -18.11
C PHE A 325 10.06 26.70 -18.98
N SER A 326 9.99 27.08 -20.26
CA SER A 326 9.08 26.48 -21.23
C SER A 326 9.39 25.01 -21.42
N ARG A 327 10.66 24.58 -21.34
CA ARG A 327 11.00 23.16 -21.35
C ARG A 327 10.41 22.44 -20.16
N ILE A 328 10.38 23.05 -18.97
CA ILE A 328 9.75 22.46 -17.77
C ILE A 328 8.24 22.37 -17.96
N SER A 329 7.61 23.43 -18.46
CA SER A 329 6.18 23.42 -18.82
C SER A 329 5.87 22.32 -19.85
N MET A 330 6.72 22.13 -20.86
CA MET A 330 6.56 21.04 -21.83
C MET A 330 6.82 19.63 -21.26
N VAL A 331 7.47 19.55 -20.10
CA VAL A 331 8.00 18.34 -19.44
C VAL A 331 7.13 17.94 -18.24
N SER A 332 6.50 18.85 -17.50
CA SER A 332 5.53 18.51 -16.46
C SER A 332 4.21 17.94 -17.03
N GLY A 333 4.08 17.86 -18.36
CA GLY A 333 2.81 17.63 -19.03
C GLY A 333 1.89 18.86 -18.99
N SER A 334 2.34 20.00 -18.44
CA SER A 334 1.62 21.28 -18.43
C SER A 334 2.15 22.21 -19.53
N LEU A 335 2.15 21.69 -20.75
CA LEU A 335 2.50 22.35 -22.01
C LEU A 335 1.40 23.39 -22.34
N ASP A 336 1.31 24.52 -21.63
CA ASP A 336 0.13 25.43 -21.71
C ASP A 336 -1.21 24.68 -21.81
N PHE A 337 -1.31 23.59 -21.05
CA PHE A 337 -2.54 22.89 -20.80
C PHE A 337 -3.22 23.56 -19.60
N GLU A 338 -2.92 24.79 -19.14
CA GLU A 338 -3.77 25.45 -18.13
C GLU A 338 -5.19 25.71 -18.68
N GLY A 339 -5.34 25.72 -20.01
CA GLY A 339 -6.64 25.61 -20.67
C GLY A 339 -7.30 24.22 -20.61
N ALA A 340 -6.55 23.14 -20.42
CA ALA A 340 -7.01 21.75 -20.48
C ALA A 340 -6.94 21.00 -19.12
N ALA A 341 -6.13 21.51 -18.19
CA ALA A 341 -6.10 21.24 -16.75
C ALA A 341 -7.20 22.06 -16.02
N ARG A 342 -8.22 22.49 -16.75
CA ARG A 342 -9.54 22.81 -16.20
C ARG A 342 -10.32 21.57 -15.74
N ALA A 343 -9.79 20.34 -15.89
CA ALA A 343 -10.51 19.12 -15.50
C ALA A 343 -9.65 18.17 -14.64
N GLY A 344 -9.74 18.37 -13.33
CA GLY A 344 -9.38 17.42 -12.29
C GLY A 344 -10.01 17.90 -11.00
N SER A 345 -11.33 17.81 -10.84
CA SER A 345 -11.98 16.65 -10.18
C SER A 345 -13.50 16.71 -10.36
N GLY A 346 -13.95 16.79 -11.62
CA GLY A 346 -15.37 16.79 -11.96
C GLY A 346 -15.58 16.45 -13.43
N GLN A 347 -16.17 15.28 -13.68
CA GLN A 347 -16.39 14.71 -15.00
C GLN A 347 -17.22 15.63 -15.93
N ASP A 348 -18.06 16.50 -15.36
CA ASP A 348 -18.93 17.43 -16.10
C ASP A 348 -18.24 18.68 -16.68
N GLN A 349 -16.99 18.98 -16.30
CA GLN A 349 -16.27 20.21 -16.71
C GLN A 349 -15.20 19.95 -17.79
N ALA A 350 -14.78 18.70 -17.97
CA ALA A 350 -13.93 18.23 -19.07
C ALA A 350 -14.63 18.38 -20.43
N ASP A 351 -15.90 17.99 -20.50
CA ASP A 351 -16.72 17.99 -21.72
C ASP A 351 -16.90 19.38 -22.35
N ARG A 352 -16.82 20.45 -21.55
CA ARG A 352 -16.95 21.83 -22.05
C ARG A 352 -15.63 22.46 -22.49
N THR A 353 -14.49 21.92 -22.07
CA THR A 353 -13.18 22.55 -22.28
C THR A 353 -12.36 21.88 -23.38
N LEU A 354 -12.54 20.56 -23.55
CA LEU A 354 -12.05 19.79 -24.71
C LEU A 354 -12.57 20.32 -26.05
N ALA A 355 -13.62 21.15 -26.05
CA ALA A 355 -14.15 21.79 -27.25
C ALA A 355 -13.31 22.97 -27.79
N THR A 356 -12.25 23.42 -27.10
CA THR A 356 -11.57 24.69 -27.43
C THR A 356 -10.17 24.57 -28.05
N VAL A 357 -9.46 23.46 -27.85
CA VAL A 357 -8.16 23.19 -28.49
C VAL A 357 -8.35 22.04 -29.45
N ASP A 358 -8.01 22.23 -30.72
CA ASP A 358 -8.10 21.20 -31.76
C ASP A 358 -7.21 19.99 -31.37
N PRO A 359 -7.78 18.80 -31.07
CA PRO A 359 -6.98 17.65 -30.64
C PRO A 359 -5.96 17.17 -31.66
N LEU A 360 -6.15 17.51 -32.94
CA LEU A 360 -5.16 17.25 -33.98
C LEU A 360 -3.92 18.15 -33.84
N GLU A 361 -4.09 19.39 -33.37
CA GLU A 361 -2.97 20.27 -33.03
C GLU A 361 -2.21 19.74 -31.81
N SER A 362 -2.92 19.28 -30.79
CA SER A 362 -2.31 18.62 -29.62
C SER A 362 -1.51 17.38 -30.01
N LEU A 363 -2.03 16.55 -30.93
CA LEU A 363 -1.30 15.39 -31.46
C LEU A 363 -0.01 15.82 -32.19
N ARG A 364 -0.06 16.87 -33.02
CA ARG A 364 1.14 17.40 -33.71
C ARG A 364 2.16 17.96 -32.71
N ALA A 365 1.70 18.62 -31.64
CA ALA A 365 2.58 19.12 -30.58
C ALA A 365 3.24 17.97 -29.81
N ALA A 366 2.47 16.95 -29.43
CA ALA A 366 2.98 15.75 -28.75
C ALA A 366 4.08 15.05 -29.56
N ARG A 367 3.91 14.94 -30.90
CA ARG A 367 4.91 14.36 -31.81
C ARG A 367 6.24 15.12 -31.87
N LYS A 368 6.26 16.41 -31.53
CA LYS A 368 7.49 17.22 -31.51
C LYS A 368 8.31 17.04 -30.23
N ILE A 369 7.76 16.39 -29.21
CA ILE A 369 8.46 16.14 -27.95
C ILE A 369 9.56 15.10 -28.19
N VAL A 370 10.80 15.48 -27.90
CA VAL A 370 11.98 14.63 -28.13
C VAL A 370 12.14 13.56 -27.06
N GLU A 371 11.84 13.90 -25.80
CA GLU A 371 12.06 13.02 -24.67
C GLU A 371 10.96 11.94 -24.59
N PRO A 372 11.30 10.63 -24.61
CA PRO A 372 10.34 9.54 -24.77
C PRO A 372 9.22 9.51 -23.73
N PHE A 373 9.54 9.72 -22.45
CA PHE A 373 8.56 9.67 -21.37
C PHE A 373 7.46 10.73 -21.54
N TYR A 374 7.84 11.99 -21.78
CA TYR A 374 6.88 13.07 -21.97
C TYR A 374 6.13 12.95 -23.29
N ARG A 375 6.78 12.42 -24.32
CA ARG A 375 6.12 12.11 -25.59
C ARG A 375 5.01 11.06 -25.39
N ALA A 376 5.29 9.96 -24.69
CA ALA A 376 4.28 8.94 -24.39
C ALA A 376 3.07 9.54 -23.66
N ARG A 377 3.31 10.27 -22.57
CA ARG A 377 2.25 10.93 -21.79
C ARG A 377 1.42 11.92 -22.62
N ALA A 378 2.06 12.78 -23.41
CA ALA A 378 1.36 13.74 -24.25
C ALA A 378 0.55 13.07 -25.36
N LEU A 379 1.08 12.00 -25.96
CA LEU A 379 0.38 11.20 -26.96
C LEU A 379 -0.83 10.47 -26.36
N THR A 380 -0.72 9.95 -25.14
CA THR A 380 -1.86 9.37 -24.39
C THR A 380 -2.96 10.40 -24.20
N ALA A 381 -2.64 11.60 -23.73
CA ALA A 381 -3.63 12.66 -23.52
C ALA A 381 -4.32 13.09 -24.83
N ALA A 382 -3.55 13.21 -25.91
CA ALA A 382 -4.10 13.49 -27.25
C ALA A 382 -4.99 12.34 -27.74
N ALA A 383 -4.57 11.08 -27.57
CA ALA A 383 -5.33 9.91 -27.98
C ALA A 383 -6.69 9.83 -27.27
N LEU A 384 -6.73 10.02 -25.95
CA LEU A 384 -7.98 10.03 -25.17
C LEU A 384 -8.93 11.16 -25.61
N SER A 385 -8.38 12.34 -25.92
CA SER A 385 -9.17 13.47 -26.46
C SER A 385 -9.75 13.15 -27.84
N LEU A 386 -8.98 12.48 -28.70
CA LEU A 386 -9.43 12.04 -30.03
C LEU A 386 -10.53 10.96 -29.94
N VAL A 387 -10.45 10.04 -28.97
CA VAL A 387 -11.53 9.07 -28.68
C VAL A 387 -12.81 9.81 -28.29
N ALA A 388 -12.73 10.82 -27.43
CA ALA A 388 -13.89 11.61 -27.00
C ALA A 388 -14.57 12.34 -28.17
N LEU A 389 -13.82 12.70 -29.22
CA LEU A 389 -14.35 13.29 -30.45
C LEU A 389 -14.78 12.27 -31.53
N GLY A 390 -14.60 10.97 -31.30
CA GLY A 390 -14.90 9.93 -32.29
C GLY A 390 -13.91 9.86 -33.47
N LEU A 391 -12.70 10.42 -33.31
CA LEU A 391 -11.62 10.35 -34.30
C LEU A 391 -10.78 9.08 -34.07
N ASP A 392 -11.43 7.93 -34.24
CA ASP A 392 -10.88 6.62 -33.84
C ASP A 392 -9.56 6.28 -34.53
N ASP A 393 -9.40 6.59 -35.81
CA ASP A 393 -8.17 6.28 -36.55
C ASP A 393 -6.97 7.08 -36.04
N ASP A 394 -7.11 8.38 -35.83
CA ASP A 394 -6.05 9.23 -35.28
C ASP A 394 -5.73 8.83 -33.83
N ALA A 395 -6.75 8.49 -33.04
CA ALA A 395 -6.57 7.98 -31.69
C ALA A 395 -5.77 6.66 -31.67
N ARG A 396 -6.03 5.74 -32.61
CA ARG A 396 -5.27 4.48 -32.77
C ARG A 396 -3.80 4.72 -33.10
N HIS A 397 -3.52 5.66 -34.01
CA HIS A 397 -2.14 6.03 -34.35
C HIS A 397 -1.44 6.66 -33.16
N ALA A 398 -2.09 7.60 -32.47
CA ALA A 398 -1.54 8.26 -31.28
C ALA A 398 -1.25 7.26 -30.15
N ALA A 399 -2.15 6.31 -29.89
CA ALA A 399 -1.96 5.27 -28.88
C ALA A 399 -0.79 4.32 -29.23
N THR A 400 -0.63 3.99 -30.51
CA THR A 400 0.50 3.15 -30.98
C THR A 400 1.83 3.90 -30.85
N GLU A 401 1.88 5.17 -31.24
CA GLU A 401 3.07 6.01 -31.03
C GLU A 401 3.39 6.23 -29.55
N SER A 402 2.37 6.29 -28.68
CA SER A 402 2.55 6.38 -27.23
C SER A 402 3.25 5.14 -26.69
N LEU A 403 2.83 3.94 -27.13
CA LEU A 403 3.50 2.69 -26.78
C LEU A 403 4.96 2.65 -27.25
N ASP A 404 5.24 3.10 -28.48
CA ASP A 404 6.61 3.13 -28.99
C ASP A 404 7.49 4.14 -28.23
N ALA A 405 6.93 5.28 -27.82
CA ALA A 405 7.60 6.23 -26.94
C ALA A 405 7.85 5.63 -25.54
N ALA A 406 6.89 4.89 -24.97
CA ALA A 406 7.07 4.16 -23.72
C ALA A 406 8.20 3.14 -23.79
N ARG A 407 8.33 2.39 -24.90
CA ARG A 407 9.43 1.44 -25.14
C ARG A 407 10.80 2.11 -25.23
N ALA A 408 10.85 3.35 -25.69
CA ALA A 408 12.10 4.11 -25.81
C ALA A 408 12.57 4.72 -24.48
N CYS A 409 11.78 4.66 -23.41
CA CYS A 409 12.16 5.12 -22.08
C CYS A 409 13.26 4.21 -21.47
N GLN A 410 14.39 4.79 -21.07
CA GLN A 410 15.55 4.05 -20.53
C GLN A 410 15.68 4.11 -18.99
N THR A 411 14.65 4.62 -18.29
CA THR A 411 14.75 5.04 -16.88
C THR A 411 13.68 4.40 -15.99
N SER A 412 13.66 4.78 -14.70
CA SER A 412 12.58 4.56 -13.73
C SER A 412 11.20 5.02 -14.20
N ASP A 413 11.15 5.88 -15.23
CA ASP A 413 9.92 6.48 -15.75
C ASP A 413 9.19 5.56 -16.73
N ALA A 414 9.86 4.53 -17.25
CA ALA A 414 9.25 3.62 -18.22
C ALA A 414 8.01 2.92 -17.64
N GLY A 415 8.00 2.56 -16.35
CA GLY A 415 6.83 1.97 -15.72
C GLY A 415 5.60 2.90 -15.73
N GLN A 416 5.82 4.21 -15.61
CA GLN A 416 4.73 5.19 -15.74
C GLN A 416 4.33 5.37 -17.20
N ALA A 417 5.30 5.48 -18.12
CA ALA A 417 5.01 5.59 -19.55
C ALA A 417 4.18 4.41 -20.07
N PHE A 418 4.48 3.18 -19.62
CA PHE A 418 3.69 2.00 -19.96
C PHE A 418 2.28 2.04 -19.37
N GLY A 419 2.10 2.57 -18.16
CA GLY A 419 0.76 2.81 -17.59
C GLY A 419 -0.04 3.78 -18.46
N ASP A 420 0.54 4.94 -18.77
CA ASP A 420 -0.09 5.97 -19.61
C ASP A 420 -0.41 5.41 -21.03
N ALA A 421 0.48 4.63 -21.63
CA ALA A 421 0.24 4.01 -22.94
C ALA A 421 -0.85 2.92 -22.87
N LEU A 422 -0.87 2.11 -21.82
CA LEU A 422 -1.86 1.05 -21.63
C LEU A 422 -3.27 1.62 -21.49
N GLU A 423 -3.42 2.73 -20.75
CA GLU A 423 -4.69 3.44 -20.57
C GLU A 423 -5.31 3.82 -21.93
N CYS A 424 -4.55 4.51 -22.80
CA CYS A 424 -5.09 4.91 -24.10
C CYS A 424 -5.32 3.72 -25.04
N LEU A 425 -4.46 2.68 -25.02
CA LEU A 425 -4.68 1.48 -25.83
C LEU A 425 -6.00 0.76 -25.47
N LEU A 426 -6.33 0.71 -24.17
CA LEU A 426 -7.59 0.13 -23.69
C LEU A 426 -8.78 1.01 -24.09
N ALA A 427 -8.67 2.33 -23.96
CA ALA A 427 -9.71 3.28 -24.38
C ALA A 427 -10.04 3.16 -25.88
N VAL A 428 -9.01 2.99 -26.73
CA VAL A 428 -9.14 2.86 -28.19
C VAL A 428 -9.50 1.41 -28.62
N ARG A 429 -9.60 0.47 -27.67
CA ARG A 429 -9.99 -0.94 -27.87
C ARG A 429 -9.03 -1.73 -28.77
N LEU A 430 -7.73 -1.44 -28.70
CA LEU A 430 -6.69 -2.17 -29.43
C LEU A 430 -6.22 -3.43 -28.66
N GLY A 431 -7.12 -4.40 -28.48
CA GLY A 431 -6.96 -5.51 -27.53
C GLY A 431 -5.65 -6.32 -27.63
N ASP A 432 -5.10 -6.56 -28.83
CA ASP A 432 -3.83 -7.30 -28.99
C ASP A 432 -2.60 -6.45 -28.63
N LEU A 433 -2.64 -5.15 -28.96
CA LEU A 433 -1.60 -4.20 -28.56
C LEU A 433 -1.68 -3.91 -27.06
N SER A 434 -2.88 -3.76 -26.49
CA SER A 434 -3.08 -3.66 -25.04
C SER A 434 -2.48 -4.88 -24.34
N ALA A 435 -2.76 -6.10 -24.81
CA ALA A 435 -2.20 -7.32 -24.22
C ALA A 435 -0.67 -7.38 -24.35
N THR A 436 -0.10 -6.86 -25.44
CA THR A 436 1.35 -6.77 -25.61
C THR A 436 1.97 -5.73 -24.68
N CYS A 437 1.37 -4.54 -24.59
CA CYS A 437 1.76 -3.50 -23.65
C CYS A 437 1.68 -3.98 -22.19
N THR A 438 0.62 -4.69 -21.80
CA THR A 438 0.49 -5.27 -20.45
C THR A 438 1.65 -6.22 -20.14
N ARG A 439 2.01 -7.11 -21.07
CA ARG A 439 3.14 -8.03 -20.89
C ARG A 439 4.47 -7.27 -20.74
N GLU A 440 4.74 -6.31 -21.63
CA GLU A 440 5.96 -5.49 -21.57
C GLU A 440 6.04 -4.66 -20.29
N ALA A 441 4.92 -4.09 -19.83
CA ALA A 441 4.84 -3.33 -18.58
C ALA A 441 5.14 -4.20 -17.35
N ILE A 442 4.60 -5.42 -17.32
CA ILE A 442 4.83 -6.37 -16.23
C ILE A 442 6.28 -6.88 -16.26
N ASP A 443 6.80 -7.20 -17.45
CA ASP A 443 8.20 -7.62 -17.63
C ASP A 443 9.17 -6.51 -17.18
N TYR A 444 8.87 -5.26 -17.54
CA TYR A 444 9.62 -4.10 -17.06
C TYR A 444 9.55 -3.99 -15.53
N ALA A 445 8.35 -4.07 -14.93
CA ALA A 445 8.19 -3.98 -13.49
C ALA A 445 9.03 -5.06 -12.78
N HIS A 446 9.00 -6.30 -13.25
CA HIS A 446 9.83 -7.39 -12.73
C HIS A 446 11.34 -7.22 -12.96
N SER A 447 11.75 -6.44 -13.96
CA SER A 447 13.16 -6.11 -14.21
C SER A 447 13.72 -5.08 -13.21
N VAL A 448 12.86 -4.32 -12.53
CA VAL A 448 13.27 -3.36 -11.49
C VAL A 448 13.94 -4.11 -10.34
N LYS A 449 15.18 -3.70 -10.01
CA LYS A 449 16.03 -4.39 -9.02
C LYS A 449 15.61 -4.11 -7.58
N ASP A 450 15.20 -2.87 -7.31
CA ASP A 450 14.69 -2.48 -6.01
C ASP A 450 13.28 -3.06 -5.80
N LEU A 451 13.05 -3.67 -4.63
CA LEU A 451 11.81 -4.41 -4.38
C LEU A 451 10.62 -3.46 -4.15
N ASP A 452 10.85 -2.30 -3.53
CA ASP A 452 9.79 -1.34 -3.25
C ASP A 452 9.37 -0.62 -4.55
N GLU A 453 10.36 -0.25 -5.38
CA GLU A 453 10.10 0.30 -6.72
C GLU A 453 9.39 -0.72 -7.64
N ARG A 454 9.76 -2.01 -7.56
CA ARG A 454 9.09 -3.10 -8.28
C ARG A 454 7.61 -3.22 -7.88
N VAL A 455 7.32 -3.21 -6.57
CA VAL A 455 5.93 -3.24 -6.04
C VAL A 455 5.17 -2.02 -6.53
N ALA A 456 5.76 -0.82 -6.48
CA ALA A 456 5.14 0.41 -6.96
C ALA A 456 4.89 0.38 -8.48
N ALA A 457 5.77 -0.24 -9.26
CA ALA A 457 5.57 -0.42 -10.70
C ALA A 457 4.42 -1.40 -11.00
N LEU A 458 4.38 -2.57 -10.34
CA LEU A 458 3.30 -3.54 -10.50
C LEU A 458 1.94 -2.97 -10.05
N MET A 459 1.92 -2.22 -8.95
CA MET A 459 0.69 -1.58 -8.44
C MET A 459 0.14 -0.54 -9.42
N ARG A 460 1.02 0.23 -10.09
CA ARG A 460 0.60 1.16 -11.14
C ARG A 460 -0.05 0.43 -12.31
N VAL A 461 0.58 -0.63 -12.81
CA VAL A 461 0.00 -1.45 -13.90
C VAL A 461 -1.35 -2.04 -13.48
N ALA A 462 -1.46 -2.58 -12.27
CA ALA A 462 -2.72 -3.12 -11.76
C ALA A 462 -3.81 -2.04 -11.63
N SER A 463 -3.47 -0.85 -11.12
CA SER A 463 -4.41 0.27 -10.97
C SER A 463 -4.97 0.71 -12.33
N THR A 464 -4.10 0.92 -13.32
CA THR A 464 -4.52 1.28 -14.69
C THR A 464 -5.45 0.22 -15.29
N LEU A 465 -5.16 -1.06 -15.07
CA LEU A 465 -6.00 -2.15 -15.54
C LEU A 465 -7.37 -2.19 -14.83
N MET A 466 -7.42 -1.89 -13.53
CA MET A 466 -8.68 -1.82 -12.77
C MET A 466 -9.54 -0.62 -13.21
N GLU A 467 -8.93 0.54 -13.44
CA GLU A 467 -9.60 1.76 -13.89
C GLU A 467 -10.21 1.61 -15.29
N ALA A 468 -9.58 0.80 -16.15
CA ALA A 468 -10.13 0.47 -17.47
C ALA A 468 -11.41 -0.39 -17.41
N GLY A 469 -11.74 -0.98 -16.26
CA GLY A 469 -12.94 -1.78 -16.06
C GLY A 469 -12.89 -3.15 -16.74
N ALA A 470 -13.82 -3.42 -17.66
CA ALA A 470 -13.95 -4.73 -18.29
C ALA A 470 -12.80 -5.01 -19.26
N LEU A 471 -11.82 -5.81 -18.83
CA LEU A 471 -10.64 -6.13 -19.63
C LEU A 471 -10.93 -7.12 -20.78
N PRO A 472 -10.39 -6.85 -21.99
CA PRO A 472 -10.37 -7.83 -23.07
C PRO A 472 -9.75 -9.16 -22.63
N GLN A 473 -10.24 -10.28 -23.19
CA GLN A 473 -9.74 -11.61 -22.83
C GLN A 473 -8.24 -11.77 -23.14
N SER A 474 -7.77 -11.18 -24.24
CA SER A 474 -6.34 -11.15 -24.59
C SER A 474 -5.48 -10.50 -23.51
N VAL A 475 -5.95 -9.39 -22.93
CA VAL A 475 -5.26 -8.67 -21.84
C VAL A 475 -5.24 -9.50 -20.57
N ARG A 476 -6.37 -10.13 -20.19
CA ARG A 476 -6.44 -11.03 -19.02
C ARG A 476 -5.51 -12.24 -19.16
N SER A 477 -5.48 -12.86 -20.34
CA SER A 477 -4.55 -13.97 -20.62
C SER A 477 -3.09 -13.52 -20.66
N GLY A 478 -2.82 -12.32 -21.18
CA GLY A 478 -1.49 -11.70 -21.14
C GLY A 478 -1.02 -11.47 -19.71
N LEU A 479 -1.85 -10.82 -18.89
CA LEU A 479 -1.62 -10.59 -17.46
C LEU A 479 -1.29 -11.90 -16.74
N SER A 480 -2.15 -12.91 -16.86
CA SER A 480 -1.95 -14.16 -16.14
C SER A 480 -0.62 -14.85 -16.47
N ARG A 481 -0.24 -14.91 -17.76
CA ARG A 481 1.02 -15.52 -18.19
C ARG A 481 2.26 -14.80 -17.68
N THR A 482 2.20 -13.48 -17.52
CA THR A 482 3.37 -12.66 -17.15
C THR A 482 3.42 -12.26 -15.68
N VAL A 483 2.31 -12.33 -14.94
CA VAL A 483 2.22 -11.80 -13.57
C VAL A 483 3.26 -12.42 -12.62
N LEU A 484 3.55 -13.71 -12.79
CA LEU A 484 4.57 -14.42 -12.01
C LEU A 484 5.98 -13.82 -12.20
N GLY A 485 6.25 -13.25 -13.38
CA GLY A 485 7.55 -12.72 -13.75
C GLY A 485 8.64 -13.79 -13.83
N ARG A 486 9.88 -13.34 -14.05
CA ARG A 486 11.06 -14.22 -14.05
C ARG A 486 11.48 -14.67 -12.65
N ASP A 487 11.16 -13.86 -11.64
CA ASP A 487 11.48 -14.12 -10.23
C ASP A 487 10.21 -14.51 -9.46
N VAL A 488 9.82 -15.78 -9.57
CA VAL A 488 8.64 -16.32 -8.87
C VAL A 488 8.75 -16.18 -7.34
N HIS A 489 9.97 -16.04 -6.80
CA HIS A 489 10.18 -15.85 -5.36
C HIS A 489 9.88 -14.42 -4.88
N PHE A 490 9.74 -13.45 -5.79
CA PHE A 490 9.29 -12.10 -5.48
C PHE A 490 7.97 -12.11 -4.72
N TRP A 491 7.02 -12.95 -5.14
CA TRP A 491 5.71 -13.07 -4.54
C TRP A 491 5.69 -13.59 -3.11
N GLY A 492 6.82 -14.05 -2.56
CA GLY A 492 6.97 -14.44 -1.15
C GLY A 492 7.74 -13.40 -0.30
N LYS A 493 8.04 -12.23 -0.87
CA LYS A 493 8.83 -11.18 -0.20
C LYS A 493 7.94 -10.29 0.65
N PRO A 494 8.42 -9.81 1.81
CA PRO A 494 7.62 -8.97 2.71
C PRO A 494 7.21 -7.61 2.13
N GLN A 495 7.84 -7.15 1.04
CA GLN A 495 7.46 -5.95 0.31
C GLN A 495 6.13 -6.10 -0.44
N VAL A 496 5.72 -7.34 -0.75
CA VAL A 496 4.43 -7.60 -1.40
C VAL A 496 3.31 -7.26 -0.42
N THR A 497 2.53 -6.23 -0.77
CA THR A 497 1.45 -5.73 0.08
C THR A 497 0.13 -6.45 -0.20
N PRO A 498 -0.77 -6.51 0.81
CA PRO A 498 -2.17 -6.89 0.64
C PRO A 498 -2.83 -6.24 -0.58
N ALA A 499 -2.73 -4.90 -0.70
CA ALA A 499 -3.37 -4.13 -1.77
C ALA A 499 -2.93 -4.55 -3.18
N LEU A 500 -1.63 -4.81 -3.37
CA LEU A 500 -1.13 -5.27 -4.66
C LEU A 500 -1.72 -6.64 -5.03
N VAL A 501 -1.82 -7.54 -4.06
CA VAL A 501 -2.35 -8.89 -4.27
C VAL A 501 -3.84 -8.83 -4.56
N GLU A 502 -4.61 -8.06 -3.81
CA GLU A 502 -6.05 -7.89 -4.06
C GLU A 502 -6.29 -7.30 -5.46
N ALA A 503 -5.53 -6.27 -5.84
CA ALA A 503 -5.62 -5.65 -7.15
C ALA A 503 -5.36 -6.67 -8.27
N ILE A 504 -4.28 -7.44 -8.16
CA ILE A 504 -3.94 -8.46 -9.18
C ILE A 504 -4.98 -9.57 -9.22
N VAL A 505 -5.36 -10.14 -8.08
CA VAL A 505 -6.34 -11.24 -8.01
C VAL A 505 -7.68 -10.80 -8.62
N SER A 506 -8.09 -9.55 -8.41
CA SER A 506 -9.32 -9.00 -9.00
C SER A 506 -9.30 -8.92 -10.54
N LEU A 507 -8.11 -8.87 -11.14
CA LEU A 507 -7.92 -8.80 -12.59
C LEU A 507 -7.77 -10.18 -13.24
N LEU A 508 -7.50 -11.22 -12.44
CA LEU A 508 -7.31 -12.58 -12.93
C LEU A 508 -8.64 -13.28 -13.20
N SER A 509 -8.64 -14.20 -14.18
CA SER A 509 -9.84 -14.94 -14.56
C SER A 509 -10.22 -16.04 -13.56
N GLY A 510 -9.26 -16.50 -12.75
CA GLY A 510 -9.42 -17.58 -11.76
C GLY A 510 -9.53 -18.99 -12.34
N VAL A 511 -9.50 -19.13 -13.68
CA VAL A 511 -9.74 -20.42 -14.35
C VAL A 511 -8.49 -20.98 -15.02
N ASP A 512 -7.54 -20.12 -15.39
CA ASP A 512 -6.33 -20.54 -16.10
C ASP A 512 -5.22 -21.06 -15.16
N GLU A 513 -4.38 -21.96 -15.68
CA GLU A 513 -3.31 -22.66 -14.94
C GLU A 513 -2.28 -21.69 -14.36
N ASP A 514 -1.92 -20.63 -15.11
CA ASP A 514 -0.97 -19.61 -14.65
C ASP A 514 -1.51 -18.82 -13.45
N SER A 515 -2.81 -18.48 -13.46
CA SER A 515 -3.50 -17.85 -12.31
C SER A 515 -3.48 -18.77 -11.10
N LEU A 516 -3.68 -20.07 -11.29
CA LEU A 516 -3.66 -21.05 -10.20
C LEU A 516 -2.26 -21.21 -9.60
N ILE A 517 -1.20 -21.18 -10.42
CA ILE A 517 0.19 -21.18 -9.93
C ILE A 517 0.47 -19.92 -9.11
N PHE A 518 0.05 -18.75 -9.62
CA PHE A 518 0.15 -17.49 -8.89
C PHE A 518 -0.60 -17.54 -7.55
N LEU A 519 -1.87 -17.93 -7.55
CA LEU A 519 -2.68 -18.02 -6.33
C LEU A 519 -2.07 -18.99 -5.31
N ASN A 520 -1.61 -20.16 -5.74
CA ASN A 520 -0.91 -21.12 -4.87
C ASN A 520 0.35 -20.52 -4.23
N LYS A 521 1.06 -19.65 -4.97
CA LYS A 521 2.26 -19.00 -4.47
C LYS A 521 1.94 -17.96 -3.40
N VAL A 522 0.97 -17.09 -3.67
CA VAL A 522 0.64 -15.96 -2.79
C VAL A 522 -0.21 -16.40 -1.59
N ILE A 523 -1.02 -17.46 -1.70
CA ILE A 523 -1.77 -17.97 -0.56
C ILE A 523 -0.84 -18.58 0.51
N SER A 524 0.36 -19.02 0.12
CA SER A 524 1.39 -19.52 1.04
C SER A 524 2.32 -18.42 1.58
N HIS A 525 1.92 -17.14 1.48
CA HIS A 525 2.76 -16.01 1.87
C HIS A 525 3.08 -16.00 3.37
N PRO A 526 4.29 -15.63 3.81
CA PRO A 526 4.64 -15.57 5.23
C PRO A 526 3.78 -14.56 6.03
N THR A 527 3.43 -13.44 5.42
CA THR A 527 2.60 -12.38 6.02
C THR A 527 1.13 -12.79 6.03
N ILE A 528 0.49 -12.72 7.20
CA ILE A 528 -0.90 -13.14 7.45
C ILE A 528 -1.87 -12.32 6.61
N GLU A 529 -1.68 -11.00 6.58
CA GLU A 529 -2.52 -10.04 5.89
C GLU A 529 -2.60 -10.33 4.39
N VAL A 530 -1.49 -10.78 3.79
CA VAL A 530 -1.45 -11.19 2.38
C VAL A 530 -2.25 -12.47 2.16
N ARG A 531 -2.12 -13.48 3.03
CA ARG A 531 -2.90 -14.71 2.92
C ARG A 531 -4.40 -14.44 3.02
N CYS A 532 -4.81 -13.64 4.02
CA CYS A 532 -6.22 -13.22 4.17
C CYS A 532 -6.71 -12.46 2.93
N SER A 533 -5.89 -11.58 2.36
CA SER A 533 -6.23 -10.82 1.15
C SER A 533 -6.46 -11.72 -0.07
N VAL A 534 -5.62 -12.74 -0.27
CA VAL A 534 -5.84 -13.76 -1.32
C VAL A 534 -7.14 -14.50 -1.07
N ILE A 535 -7.41 -14.95 0.15
CA ILE A 535 -8.65 -15.69 0.48
C ILE A 535 -9.89 -14.84 0.22
N ARG A 536 -9.86 -13.57 0.61
CA ARG A 536 -10.95 -12.61 0.43
C ARG A 536 -11.27 -12.36 -1.04
N THR A 537 -10.23 -12.18 -1.85
CA THR A 537 -10.35 -11.83 -3.26
C THR A 537 -10.37 -13.03 -4.19
N LEU A 538 -10.12 -14.24 -3.66
CA LEU A 538 -10.11 -15.48 -4.43
C LEU A 538 -11.36 -15.55 -5.32
N PRO A 539 -11.21 -15.73 -6.64
CA PRO A 539 -12.34 -15.82 -7.56
C PRO A 539 -13.11 -17.12 -7.26
N PHE A 540 -14.03 -17.02 -6.31
CA PHE A 540 -14.74 -18.15 -5.78
C PHE A 540 -15.81 -18.56 -6.81
N GLY A 541 -15.52 -19.62 -7.55
CA GLY A 541 -16.40 -20.18 -8.58
C GLY A 541 -16.50 -21.70 -8.48
N GLY A 542 -17.12 -22.32 -9.49
CA GLY A 542 -17.23 -23.78 -9.60
C GLY A 542 -15.89 -24.54 -9.74
N ASN A 543 -14.74 -23.87 -9.64
CA ASN A 543 -13.43 -24.47 -9.82
C ASN A 543 -13.05 -25.34 -8.59
N PRO A 544 -12.93 -26.67 -8.75
CA PRO A 544 -12.62 -27.57 -7.64
C PRO A 544 -11.23 -27.34 -7.04
N GLU A 545 -10.26 -26.83 -7.82
CA GLU A 545 -8.90 -26.56 -7.33
C GLU A 545 -8.86 -25.37 -6.39
N LEU A 546 -9.57 -24.29 -6.73
CA LEU A 546 -9.72 -23.13 -5.85
C LEU A 546 -10.45 -23.48 -4.55
N ARG A 547 -11.45 -24.38 -4.63
CA ARG A 547 -12.12 -24.91 -3.43
C ARG A 547 -11.17 -25.74 -2.57
N ALA A 548 -10.40 -26.63 -3.17
CA ALA A 548 -9.40 -27.42 -2.45
C ALA A 548 -8.34 -26.52 -1.80
N MET A 549 -7.90 -25.48 -2.51
CA MET A 549 -6.97 -24.47 -2.00
C MET A 549 -7.55 -23.73 -0.79
N LEU A 550 -8.80 -23.25 -0.87
CA LEU A 550 -9.50 -22.58 0.23
C LEU A 550 -9.63 -23.51 1.45
N VAL A 551 -10.12 -24.73 1.25
CA VAL A 551 -10.33 -25.72 2.32
C VAL A 551 -9.02 -26.13 2.98
N ALA A 552 -7.91 -26.22 2.23
CA ALA A 552 -6.60 -26.53 2.81
C ALA A 552 -6.17 -25.51 3.87
N HIS A 553 -6.58 -24.25 3.74
CA HIS A 553 -6.26 -23.17 4.67
C HIS A 553 -7.15 -23.12 5.92
N LEU A 554 -8.14 -24.02 6.06
CA LEU A 554 -8.76 -24.28 7.38
C LEU A 554 -7.76 -24.84 8.40
N LYS A 555 -6.60 -25.32 7.93
CA LYS A 555 -5.48 -25.80 8.77
C LYS A 555 -4.32 -24.80 8.81
N ASP A 556 -4.53 -23.54 8.44
CA ASP A 556 -3.50 -22.51 8.58
C ASP A 556 -3.06 -22.41 10.06
N LYS A 557 -1.79 -22.08 10.28
CA LYS A 557 -1.23 -21.93 11.62
C LYS A 557 -1.87 -20.75 12.35
N ASP A 558 -2.24 -19.70 11.61
CA ASP A 558 -2.78 -18.48 12.16
C ASP A 558 -4.32 -18.50 12.21
N ALA A 559 -4.89 -18.13 13.36
CA ALA A 559 -6.34 -18.13 13.58
C ALA A 559 -7.07 -17.09 12.72
N THR A 560 -6.43 -15.97 12.39
CA THR A 560 -7.00 -14.92 11.54
C THR A 560 -7.25 -15.44 10.13
N VAL A 561 -6.29 -16.20 9.60
CA VAL A 561 -6.42 -16.83 8.27
C VAL A 561 -7.54 -17.86 8.28
N ARG A 562 -7.58 -18.74 9.30
CA ARG A 562 -8.67 -19.72 9.43
C ARG A 562 -10.04 -19.07 9.53
N THR A 563 -10.15 -17.98 10.28
CA THR A 563 -11.38 -17.17 10.41
C THR A 563 -11.81 -16.61 9.06
N GLU A 564 -10.88 -16.02 8.29
CA GLU A 564 -11.15 -15.52 6.94
C GLU A 564 -11.61 -16.65 6.00
N VAL A 565 -11.01 -17.85 6.08
CA VAL A 565 -11.45 -19.01 5.30
C VAL A 565 -12.89 -19.39 5.66
N ILE A 566 -13.23 -19.43 6.95
CA ILE A 566 -14.57 -19.79 7.42
C ILE A 566 -15.61 -18.76 6.95
N GLU A 567 -15.31 -17.47 7.08
CA GLU A 567 -16.15 -16.38 6.58
C GLU A 567 -16.33 -16.48 5.07
N ARG A 568 -15.25 -16.75 4.32
CA ARG A 568 -15.31 -16.90 2.86
C ARG A 568 -16.16 -18.10 2.44
N ILE A 569 -16.04 -19.23 3.15
CA ILE A 569 -16.87 -20.42 2.89
C ILE A 569 -18.34 -20.10 3.16
N GLY A 570 -18.69 -19.45 4.27
CA GLY A 570 -20.08 -19.13 4.55
C GLY A 570 -20.68 -18.09 3.61
N TRP A 571 -19.91 -17.07 3.23
CA TRP A 571 -20.32 -16.07 2.23
C TRP A 571 -20.58 -16.67 0.84
N SER A 572 -19.89 -17.75 0.49
CA SER A 572 -20.10 -18.41 -0.80
C SER A 572 -21.53 -18.95 -1.00
N GLY A 573 -22.26 -19.21 0.09
CA GLY A 573 -23.57 -19.87 0.05
C GLY A 573 -23.51 -21.34 -0.41
N GLU A 574 -22.33 -21.90 -0.66
CA GLU A 574 -22.22 -23.23 -1.24
C GLU A 574 -22.35 -24.33 -0.18
N ARG A 575 -23.53 -24.96 -0.14
CA ARG A 575 -23.83 -26.06 0.80
C ARG A 575 -22.87 -27.25 0.72
N SER A 576 -22.22 -27.49 -0.42
CA SER A 576 -21.25 -28.58 -0.54
C SER A 576 -20.05 -28.41 0.41
N LEU A 577 -19.71 -27.15 0.75
CA LEU A 577 -18.60 -26.84 1.64
C LEU A 577 -18.94 -26.95 3.13
N LEU A 578 -20.24 -27.08 3.47
CA LEU A 578 -20.71 -27.26 4.83
C LEU A 578 -20.04 -28.43 5.55
N VAL A 579 -19.76 -29.52 4.82
CA VAL A 579 -19.08 -30.70 5.36
C VAL A 579 -17.72 -30.37 5.95
N TYR A 580 -17.00 -29.40 5.37
CA TYR A 580 -15.69 -28.98 5.85
C TYR A 580 -15.81 -28.14 7.12
N LEU A 581 -16.79 -27.24 7.22
CA LEU A 581 -17.05 -26.50 8.46
C LEU A 581 -17.52 -27.42 9.60
N VAL A 582 -18.39 -28.39 9.30
CA VAL A 582 -18.82 -29.42 10.27
C VAL A 582 -17.64 -30.25 10.77
N ASN A 583 -16.73 -30.63 9.88
CA ASN A 583 -15.51 -31.36 10.25
C ASN A 583 -14.54 -30.47 11.04
N HIS A 584 -14.42 -29.19 10.70
CA HIS A 584 -13.62 -28.22 11.45
C HIS A 584 -14.17 -28.04 12.87
N ALA A 585 -15.50 -27.91 13.02
CA ALA A 585 -16.15 -27.89 14.33
C ALA A 585 -15.82 -29.13 15.17
N ARG A 586 -15.84 -30.32 14.54
CA ARG A 586 -15.63 -31.60 15.21
C ARG A 586 -14.20 -31.90 15.63
N HIS A 587 -13.23 -31.43 14.86
CA HIS A 587 -11.85 -31.88 14.95
C HIS A 587 -10.81 -30.76 15.03
N GLY A 588 -11.16 -29.54 14.65
CA GLY A 588 -10.26 -28.39 14.59
C GLY A 588 -10.43 -27.41 15.75
N LEU A 589 -11.51 -27.51 16.52
CA LEU A 589 -11.72 -26.65 17.70
C LEU A 589 -10.98 -27.22 18.92
N ASP A 590 -9.79 -26.69 19.16
CA ASP A 590 -9.05 -26.85 20.41
C ASP A 590 -9.35 -25.71 21.40
N GLU A 591 -8.96 -25.87 22.67
CA GLU A 591 -9.15 -24.86 23.72
C GLU A 591 -8.46 -23.53 23.36
N ASP A 592 -7.35 -23.58 22.62
CA ASP A 592 -6.57 -22.42 22.14
C ASP A 592 -7.19 -21.72 20.92
N THR A 593 -8.30 -22.23 20.38
CA THR A 593 -8.97 -21.60 19.23
C THR A 593 -9.54 -20.24 19.62
N SER A 594 -9.33 -19.22 18.79
CA SER A 594 -9.77 -17.85 19.09
C SER A 594 -11.29 -17.75 19.19
N HIS A 595 -11.77 -16.76 19.97
CA HIS A 595 -13.20 -16.46 20.09
C HIS A 595 -13.81 -16.11 18.71
N GLU A 596 -13.10 -15.29 17.93
CA GLU A 596 -13.53 -14.90 16.59
C GLU A 596 -13.70 -16.09 15.65
N GLU A 597 -12.78 -17.07 15.69
CA GLU A 597 -12.87 -18.27 14.86
C GLU A 597 -14.09 -19.13 15.24
N LYS A 598 -14.35 -19.30 16.53
CA LYS A 598 -15.53 -20.03 17.05
C LYS A 598 -16.83 -19.33 16.66
N ARG A 599 -16.87 -18.00 16.78
CA ARG A 599 -18.02 -17.15 16.39
C ARG A 599 -18.27 -17.24 14.88
N ALA A 600 -17.25 -17.00 14.07
CA ALA A 600 -17.32 -17.11 12.61
C ALA A 600 -17.82 -18.50 12.19
N LEU A 601 -17.32 -19.57 12.81
CA LEU A 601 -17.75 -20.93 12.51
C LEU A 601 -19.24 -21.15 12.78
N ALA A 602 -19.73 -20.73 13.94
CA ALA A 602 -21.14 -20.90 14.31
C ALA A 602 -22.06 -20.11 13.35
N LEU A 603 -21.75 -18.83 13.10
CA LEU A 603 -22.51 -17.98 12.19
C LEU A 603 -22.52 -18.54 10.77
N ASN A 604 -21.38 -18.98 10.24
CA ASN A 604 -21.29 -19.48 8.87
C ASN A 604 -21.91 -20.87 8.69
N LEU A 605 -21.93 -21.73 9.72
CA LEU A 605 -22.76 -22.94 9.71
C LEU A 605 -24.26 -22.61 9.59
N ALA A 606 -24.71 -21.56 10.29
CA ALA A 606 -26.09 -21.10 10.21
C ALA A 606 -26.40 -20.44 8.85
N ARG A 607 -25.46 -19.68 8.27
CA ARG A 607 -25.65 -19.06 6.94
C ARG A 607 -25.84 -20.11 5.83
N LEU A 608 -25.09 -21.22 5.87
CA LEU A 608 -25.15 -22.24 4.82
C LEU A 608 -26.41 -23.13 4.88
N ASP A 609 -26.86 -23.50 6.09
CA ASP A 609 -27.89 -24.54 6.24
C ASP A 609 -28.89 -24.28 7.39
N GLY A 610 -28.80 -23.12 8.04
CA GLY A 610 -29.79 -22.59 8.99
C GLY A 610 -30.20 -23.57 10.08
N GLU A 611 -31.50 -23.80 10.19
CA GLU A 611 -32.10 -24.68 11.20
C GLU A 611 -31.67 -26.14 11.09
N ARG A 612 -31.19 -26.61 9.93
CA ARG A 612 -30.73 -27.99 9.78
C ARG A 612 -29.48 -28.27 10.62
N GLN A 613 -28.77 -27.22 11.05
CA GLN A 613 -27.61 -27.30 11.93
C GLN A 613 -27.95 -27.18 13.43
N ILE A 614 -29.23 -27.20 13.82
CA ILE A 614 -29.67 -27.17 15.23
C ILE A 614 -28.96 -28.23 16.09
N ALA A 615 -28.76 -29.44 15.57
CA ALA A 615 -28.05 -30.49 16.31
C ALA A 615 -26.56 -30.15 16.56
N MET A 616 -25.93 -29.41 15.65
CA MET A 616 -24.57 -28.92 15.83
C MET A 616 -24.53 -27.81 16.90
N PHE A 617 -25.45 -26.85 16.86
CA PHE A 617 -25.53 -25.80 17.89
C PHE A 617 -25.85 -26.38 19.27
N ASN A 618 -26.70 -27.41 19.35
CA ASN A 618 -26.93 -28.15 20.59
C ASN A 618 -25.65 -28.82 21.11
N ALA A 619 -24.83 -29.39 20.21
CA ALA A 619 -23.54 -29.93 20.60
C ALA A 619 -22.57 -28.84 21.09
N MET A 620 -22.56 -27.66 20.45
CA MET A 620 -21.72 -26.50 20.82
C MET A 620 -22.07 -25.93 22.20
N LEU A 621 -23.33 -26.05 22.61
CA LEU A 621 -23.75 -25.73 23.97
C LEU A 621 -23.14 -26.66 25.05
N GLY A 622 -22.57 -27.81 24.65
CA GLY A 622 -21.93 -28.77 25.55
C GLY A 622 -22.81 -29.13 26.77
N PRO A 623 -22.39 -28.82 28.01
CA PRO A 623 -23.19 -29.06 29.21
C PRO A 623 -24.53 -28.31 29.29
N LEU A 624 -24.70 -27.23 28.52
CA LEU A 624 -25.93 -26.44 28.43
C LEU A 624 -26.90 -26.99 27.37
N GLY A 625 -26.45 -27.88 26.48
CA GLY A 625 -27.28 -28.50 25.46
C GLY A 625 -28.36 -29.41 26.04
N THR A 626 -29.40 -29.74 25.27
CA THR A 626 -30.46 -30.69 25.66
C THR A 626 -30.12 -32.13 25.28
N GLU A 627 -30.74 -33.10 25.97
CA GLU A 627 -30.65 -34.53 25.66
C GLU A 627 -31.84 -35.02 24.82
N ASP A 628 -32.75 -34.12 24.44
CA ASP A 628 -33.89 -34.46 23.57
C ASP A 628 -33.41 -35.05 22.24
N ALA A 629 -33.79 -36.31 21.97
CA ALA A 629 -33.39 -37.05 20.78
C ALA A 629 -33.74 -36.31 19.47
N ALA A 630 -34.80 -35.49 19.45
CA ALA A 630 -35.17 -34.70 18.29
C ALA A 630 -34.16 -33.58 17.96
N LEU A 631 -33.35 -33.16 18.94
CA LEU A 631 -32.43 -32.02 18.84
C LEU A 631 -30.95 -32.42 18.97
N VAL A 632 -30.64 -33.61 19.48
CA VAL A 632 -29.25 -34.12 19.62
C VAL A 632 -28.69 -34.65 18.31
N GLY A 633 -29.54 -35.26 17.47
CA GLY A 633 -29.07 -35.96 16.26
C GLY A 633 -27.99 -37.01 16.59
N LYS A 634 -27.00 -37.18 15.71
CA LYS A 634 -25.85 -38.08 15.91
C LYS A 634 -24.59 -37.38 16.43
N VAL A 635 -24.69 -36.11 16.83
CA VAL A 635 -23.52 -35.29 17.20
C VAL A 635 -23.30 -35.37 18.70
N LYS A 636 -22.08 -35.74 19.11
CA LYS A 636 -21.71 -35.74 20.53
C LYS A 636 -21.54 -34.30 21.02
N PRO A 637 -21.95 -33.96 22.27
CA PRO A 637 -21.67 -32.66 22.86
C PRO A 637 -20.18 -32.35 22.86
N PHE A 638 -19.83 -31.09 22.59
CA PHE A 638 -18.46 -30.60 22.70
C PHE A 638 -18.03 -30.46 24.17
N LYS A 639 -16.73 -30.28 24.39
CA LYS A 639 -16.18 -29.94 25.71
C LYS A 639 -16.80 -28.63 26.22
N ASN A 640 -16.75 -28.43 27.53
CA ASN A 640 -17.25 -27.20 28.15
C ASN A 640 -16.34 -26.02 27.76
N ASP A 641 -16.76 -25.26 26.75
CA ASP A 641 -16.08 -24.08 26.23
C ASP A 641 -17.08 -22.91 26.18
N GLU A 642 -16.85 -21.89 27.01
CA GLU A 642 -17.75 -20.75 27.16
C GLU A 642 -17.86 -19.91 25.89
N MET A 643 -16.76 -19.79 25.14
CA MET A 643 -16.73 -19.00 23.89
C MET A 643 -17.51 -19.71 22.79
N LEU A 644 -17.41 -21.04 22.71
CA LEU A 644 -18.20 -21.84 21.77
C LEU A 644 -19.69 -21.84 22.14
N GLN A 645 -20.01 -21.88 23.44
CA GLN A 645 -21.37 -21.76 23.94
C GLN A 645 -21.98 -20.40 23.59
N MET A 646 -21.22 -19.32 23.77
CA MET A 646 -21.65 -17.96 23.41
C MET A 646 -21.93 -17.83 21.92
N ALA A 647 -21.03 -18.33 21.06
CA ALA A 647 -21.24 -18.35 19.61
C ALA A 647 -22.51 -19.13 19.21
N ALA A 648 -22.78 -20.26 19.86
CA ALA A 648 -24.01 -21.03 19.62
C ALA A 648 -25.26 -20.27 20.09
N LEU A 649 -25.20 -19.59 21.24
CA LEU A 649 -26.32 -18.78 21.74
C LEU A 649 -26.64 -17.61 20.82
N GLU A 650 -25.62 -16.93 20.28
CA GLU A 650 -25.77 -15.87 19.28
C GLU A 650 -26.53 -16.39 18.05
N VAL A 651 -26.10 -17.52 17.47
CA VAL A 651 -26.81 -18.12 16.34
C VAL A 651 -28.26 -18.45 16.67
N LEU A 652 -28.51 -19.06 17.84
CA LEU A 652 -29.86 -19.43 18.27
C LEU A 652 -30.76 -18.20 18.47
N PHE A 653 -30.18 -17.07 18.88
CA PHE A 653 -30.88 -15.80 18.97
C PHE A 653 -31.37 -15.34 17.59
N HIS A 654 -30.50 -15.40 16.58
CA HIS A 654 -30.78 -14.91 15.22
C HIS A 654 -31.63 -15.84 14.35
N LEU A 655 -31.64 -17.16 14.60
CA LEU A 655 -32.43 -18.11 13.79
C LEU A 655 -33.95 -17.94 13.94
N HIS A 656 -34.42 -17.35 15.03
CA HIS A 656 -35.84 -17.10 15.35
C HIS A 656 -36.81 -18.29 15.29
N SER A 657 -36.33 -19.51 15.08
CA SER A 657 -37.16 -20.70 14.92
C SER A 657 -37.65 -21.33 16.22
N ARG A 658 -38.66 -22.21 16.12
CA ARG A 658 -39.17 -22.96 17.27
C ARG A 658 -38.10 -23.86 17.89
N GLY A 659 -37.29 -24.53 17.05
CA GLY A 659 -36.20 -25.38 17.52
C GLY A 659 -35.11 -24.56 18.22
N ALA A 660 -34.73 -23.42 17.63
CA ALA A 660 -33.72 -22.53 18.20
C ALA A 660 -34.14 -21.97 19.57
N ARG A 661 -35.38 -21.48 19.70
CA ARG A 661 -35.91 -20.99 20.98
C ARG A 661 -36.00 -22.07 22.05
N ARG A 662 -36.36 -23.30 21.67
CA ARG A 662 -36.41 -24.43 22.61
C ARG A 662 -35.01 -24.75 23.14
N LEU A 663 -33.98 -24.70 22.30
CA LEU A 663 -32.59 -24.85 22.74
C LEU A 663 -32.15 -23.69 23.64
N ALA A 664 -32.45 -22.44 23.26
CA ALA A 664 -32.14 -21.26 24.06
C ALA A 664 -32.76 -21.32 25.48
N PHE A 665 -34.02 -21.75 25.59
CA PHE A 665 -34.69 -21.95 26.88
C PHE A 665 -34.01 -23.04 27.72
N ASN A 666 -33.70 -24.19 27.11
CA ASN A 666 -33.02 -25.29 27.80
C ASN A 666 -31.63 -24.87 28.29
N ALA A 667 -30.89 -24.10 27.48
CA ALA A 667 -29.60 -23.56 27.83
C ALA A 667 -29.70 -22.62 29.03
N PHE A 668 -30.70 -21.73 29.06
CA PHE A 668 -30.99 -20.84 30.20
C PHE A 668 -31.26 -21.63 31.50
N GLU A 669 -32.19 -22.59 31.47
CA GLU A 669 -32.52 -23.40 32.66
C GLU A 669 -31.30 -24.18 33.17
N LYS A 670 -30.51 -24.76 32.26
CA LYS A 670 -29.28 -25.49 32.62
C LYS A 670 -28.19 -24.56 33.14
N ALA A 671 -28.00 -23.39 32.53
CA ALA A 671 -27.02 -22.40 32.97
C ALA A 671 -27.33 -21.92 34.39
N LYS A 672 -28.60 -21.61 34.67
CA LYS A 672 -29.10 -21.23 35.99
C LYS A 672 -28.88 -22.35 37.02
N LYS A 673 -29.27 -23.58 36.70
CA LYS A 673 -29.13 -24.74 37.61
C LYS A 673 -27.67 -25.08 37.91
N ARG A 674 -26.76 -24.89 36.95
CA ARG A 674 -25.34 -25.20 37.07
C ARG A 674 -24.50 -24.04 37.58
N HIS A 675 -25.10 -22.87 37.81
CA HIS A 675 -24.37 -21.63 38.11
C HIS A 675 -23.27 -21.34 37.06
N SER A 676 -23.59 -21.55 35.77
CA SER A 676 -22.70 -21.23 34.67
C SER A 676 -22.46 -19.71 34.61
N PRO A 677 -21.25 -19.26 34.21
CA PRO A 677 -21.00 -17.83 33.99
C PRO A 677 -21.92 -17.23 32.91
N LEU A 678 -22.48 -18.06 32.02
CA LEU A 678 -23.42 -17.63 30.99
C LEU A 678 -24.87 -17.51 31.48
N ALA A 679 -25.16 -17.76 32.76
CA ALA A 679 -26.51 -17.68 33.31
C ALA A 679 -27.14 -16.29 33.10
N TYR A 680 -26.35 -15.22 33.27
CA TYR A 680 -26.82 -13.85 33.05
C TYR A 680 -27.18 -13.59 31.59
N VAL A 681 -26.28 -13.92 30.66
CA VAL A 681 -26.50 -13.72 29.21
C VAL A 681 -27.70 -14.53 28.72
N THR A 682 -27.78 -15.80 29.08
CA THR A 682 -28.90 -16.68 28.69
C THR A 682 -30.24 -16.22 29.25
N GLU A 683 -30.27 -15.66 30.47
CA GLU A 683 -31.48 -15.07 31.07
C GLU A 683 -31.97 -13.83 30.30
N LYS A 684 -31.05 -12.91 29.96
CA LYS A 684 -31.38 -11.72 29.18
C LYS A 684 -31.86 -12.08 27.78
N MET A 685 -31.11 -12.95 27.10
CA MET A 685 -31.45 -13.47 25.78
C MET A 685 -32.85 -14.13 25.78
N TRP A 686 -33.13 -15.01 26.74
CA TRP A 686 -34.43 -15.66 26.85
C TRP A 686 -35.57 -14.68 27.16
N SER A 687 -35.33 -13.72 28.05
CA SER A 687 -36.31 -12.68 28.38
C SER A 687 -36.71 -11.83 27.18
N TYR A 688 -35.81 -11.66 26.22
CA TYR A 688 -36.09 -11.02 24.94
C TYR A 688 -36.83 -11.96 23.98
N LEU A 689 -36.28 -13.16 23.72
CA LEU A 689 -36.83 -14.11 22.75
C LEU A 689 -38.26 -14.58 23.07
N LYS A 690 -38.63 -14.69 24.35
CA LYS A 690 -39.95 -15.19 24.76
C LYS A 690 -41.14 -14.31 24.30
N HIS A 691 -40.89 -13.06 23.93
CA HIS A 691 -41.93 -12.13 23.48
C HIS A 691 -41.87 -11.76 22.00
N ARG A 692 -40.79 -12.13 21.28
CA ARG A 692 -40.68 -11.89 19.84
C ARG A 692 -41.59 -12.87 19.07
N PRO A 693 -42.28 -12.47 17.99
CA PRO A 693 -42.94 -13.43 17.10
C PRO A 693 -41.90 -14.31 16.38
N TYR A 694 -42.30 -15.50 15.93
CA TYR A 694 -41.47 -16.30 15.03
C TYR A 694 -41.29 -15.52 13.73
N ALA A 695 -40.06 -15.48 13.21
CA ALA A 695 -39.68 -14.69 12.04
C ALA A 695 -38.62 -15.45 11.23
N GLU A 696 -38.31 -14.96 10.04
CA GLU A 696 -37.18 -15.46 9.25
C GLU A 696 -35.86 -15.20 9.97
N PRO A 697 -34.82 -16.02 9.74
CA PRO A 697 -33.50 -15.82 10.35
C PRO A 697 -32.89 -14.45 9.99
N GLU A 698 -32.47 -13.70 11.00
CA GLU A 698 -31.79 -12.40 10.86
C GLU A 698 -30.33 -12.53 11.33
N LEU A 699 -29.49 -13.24 10.57
CA LEU A 699 -28.09 -13.41 10.92
C LEU A 699 -27.29 -12.10 10.72
N PRO A 700 -26.28 -11.80 11.56
CA PRO A 700 -25.35 -10.71 11.33
C PRO A 700 -24.70 -10.84 9.95
N ARG A 701 -24.40 -9.70 9.32
CA ARG A 701 -23.73 -9.68 8.02
C ARG A 701 -22.32 -10.27 8.14
N SER A 702 -21.87 -10.91 7.07
CA SER A 702 -20.48 -11.36 6.99
C SER A 702 -19.58 -10.14 6.73
N PRO A 703 -18.32 -10.11 7.21
CA PRO A 703 -17.34 -9.10 6.83
C PRO A 703 -17.08 -9.02 5.31
N HIS A 704 -17.49 -10.04 4.55
CA HIS A 704 -17.43 -10.05 3.09
C HIS A 704 -18.65 -9.41 2.40
N ASP A 705 -19.68 -9.02 3.15
CA ASP A 705 -20.81 -8.28 2.62
C ASP A 705 -20.37 -6.84 2.29
N PRO A 706 -20.55 -6.35 1.04
CA PRO A 706 -20.25 -4.96 0.70
C PRO A 706 -20.98 -3.93 1.56
N ALA A 707 -22.09 -4.32 2.19
CA ALA A 707 -22.87 -3.48 3.07
C ALA A 707 -22.56 -3.72 4.56
N PHE A 708 -21.47 -4.41 4.88
CA PHE A 708 -20.97 -4.59 6.25
C PHE A 708 -20.42 -3.25 6.79
N GLY A 709 -20.98 -2.79 7.91
CA GLY A 709 -20.58 -1.55 8.60
C GLY A 709 -20.00 -1.81 9.99
N ASP A 710 -19.59 -0.73 10.67
CA ASP A 710 -19.11 -0.84 12.06
C ASP A 710 -20.21 -1.31 13.03
N ASP A 711 -21.48 -1.05 12.72
CA ASP A 711 -22.62 -1.55 13.49
C ASP A 711 -22.72 -3.09 13.45
N ASP A 712 -22.25 -3.74 12.38
CA ASP A 712 -22.25 -5.20 12.25
C ASP A 712 -21.11 -5.88 13.05
N ARG A 713 -20.12 -5.11 13.52
CA ARG A 713 -19.01 -5.62 14.36
C ARG A 713 -19.37 -5.78 15.83
N GLN A 714 -20.56 -5.34 16.22
CA GLN A 714 -20.90 -5.23 17.63
C GLN A 714 -20.94 -6.61 18.32
N ASP A 715 -20.28 -6.70 19.48
CA ASP A 715 -20.23 -7.93 20.26
C ASP A 715 -21.62 -8.33 20.76
N PHE A 716 -21.94 -9.62 20.65
CA PHE A 716 -23.27 -10.13 21.04
C PHE A 716 -23.59 -9.87 22.52
N ALA A 717 -22.59 -9.90 23.40
CA ALA A 717 -22.78 -9.60 24.82
C ALA A 717 -23.23 -8.14 25.03
N ASP A 718 -22.53 -7.20 24.40
CA ASP A 718 -22.86 -5.77 24.44
C ASP A 718 -24.21 -5.50 23.81
N PHE A 719 -24.51 -6.20 22.71
CA PHE A 719 -25.81 -6.12 22.05
C PHE A 719 -26.95 -6.61 22.96
N VAL A 720 -26.78 -7.73 23.67
CA VAL A 720 -27.77 -8.23 24.63
C VAL A 720 -27.92 -7.27 25.81
N GLU A 721 -26.84 -6.65 26.26
CA GLU A 721 -26.88 -5.63 27.32
C GLU A 721 -27.64 -4.38 26.85
N GLN A 722 -27.35 -3.87 25.66
CA GLN A 722 -28.03 -2.71 25.08
C GLN A 722 -29.51 -2.96 24.83
N LEU A 723 -29.91 -4.14 24.34
CA LEU A 723 -31.32 -4.52 24.19
C LEU A 723 -32.06 -4.52 25.54
N THR A 724 -31.35 -4.87 26.61
CA THR A 724 -31.91 -4.85 27.97
C THR A 724 -32.16 -3.42 28.44
N VAL A 725 -31.21 -2.52 28.20
CA VAL A 725 -31.32 -1.09 28.53
C VAL A 725 -32.45 -0.43 27.73
N GLN A 726 -32.52 -0.66 26.42
CA GLN A 726 -33.58 -0.12 25.56
C GLN A 726 -34.97 -0.58 26.00
N ARG A 727 -35.12 -1.86 26.39
CA ARG A 727 -36.40 -2.35 26.89
C ARG A 727 -36.79 -1.66 28.20
N ALA A 728 -35.86 -1.52 29.15
CA ALA A 728 -36.12 -0.82 30.41
C ALA A 728 -36.59 0.63 30.18
N GLN A 729 -36.00 1.31 29.20
CA GLN A 729 -36.41 2.66 28.79
C GLN A 729 -37.80 2.67 28.12
N SER A 730 -38.11 1.69 27.26
CA SER A 730 -39.42 1.60 26.59
C SER A 730 -40.58 1.25 27.55
N THR A 731 -40.28 0.61 28.69
CA THR A 731 -41.25 0.28 29.73
C THR A 731 -41.36 1.33 30.82
N ALA A 732 -40.54 2.38 30.79
CA ALA A 732 -40.68 3.49 31.72
C ALA A 732 -42.00 4.22 31.41
N PRO A 733 -42.86 4.48 32.42
CA PRO A 733 -44.11 5.21 32.19
C PRO A 733 -43.78 6.58 31.59
N ALA A 734 -44.46 6.92 30.49
CA ALA A 734 -44.29 8.21 29.82
C ALA A 734 -44.40 9.33 30.88
N PRO A 735 -43.48 10.31 30.90
CA PRO A 735 -43.53 11.38 31.89
C PRO A 735 -44.88 12.10 31.76
N LEU A 736 -45.67 12.04 32.82
CA LEU A 736 -46.94 12.75 32.93
C LEU A 736 -46.68 14.22 32.60
N GLY A 737 -47.39 14.71 31.57
CA GLY A 737 -47.24 16.05 31.05
C GLY A 737 -47.36 17.10 32.15
N HIS A 738 -46.42 18.04 32.14
CA HIS A 738 -46.52 19.29 32.87
C HIS A 738 -47.75 20.06 32.36
N GLU A 739 -48.82 20.05 33.17
CA GLU A 739 -49.90 21.03 33.08
C GLU A 739 -49.35 22.42 33.43
N LEU A 740 -49.75 23.37 32.60
CA LEU A 740 -49.68 24.80 32.81
C LEU A 740 -50.45 25.16 34.09
N ASP A 741 -49.83 25.90 35.01
CA ASP A 741 -50.49 27.09 35.56
C ASP A 741 -49.51 28.01 36.28
N GLY A 742 -49.57 29.28 35.89
CA GLY A 742 -48.89 30.38 36.54
C GLY A 742 -49.79 31.03 37.58
N ALA A 743 -49.30 31.15 38.81
CA ALA A 743 -49.53 32.28 39.72
C ALA A 743 -48.66 32.13 40.99
N PRO A 744 -47.92 33.17 41.44
CA PRO A 744 -47.21 33.18 42.71
C PRO A 744 -47.90 34.16 43.71
N PRO A 745 -47.32 34.50 44.87
CA PRO A 745 -47.39 33.73 46.12
C PRO A 745 -47.81 34.60 47.33
N THR A 746 -48.31 34.02 48.44
CA THR A 746 -48.23 34.71 49.75
C THR A 746 -48.34 33.77 50.97
N ALA A 747 -47.25 33.74 51.73
CA ALA A 747 -47.11 34.00 53.17
C ALA A 747 -47.73 33.08 54.27
N ALA A 748 -46.82 32.72 55.21
CA ALA A 748 -46.98 32.44 56.65
C ALA A 748 -47.67 31.10 57.03
N THR A 749 -47.24 30.30 58.02
CA THR A 749 -46.83 30.66 59.41
C THR A 749 -46.18 29.45 60.14
N ALA A 750 -45.36 29.78 61.15
CA ALA A 750 -44.68 29.05 62.25
C ALA A 750 -44.98 27.56 62.65
N GLY A 751 -43.93 26.89 63.19
CA GLY A 751 -43.82 25.49 63.69
C GLY A 751 -44.49 25.17 65.05
N PRO A 752 -43.96 24.32 66.00
CA PRO A 752 -42.69 23.56 66.07
C PRO A 752 -42.74 22.12 66.73
N LEU A 753 -41.55 21.47 66.84
CA LEU A 753 -41.02 20.53 67.89
C LEU A 753 -41.59 19.12 68.18
N ALA A 754 -40.71 18.09 68.11
CA ALA A 754 -40.43 16.95 69.05
C ALA A 754 -39.96 15.70 68.26
N SER A 755 -38.72 15.17 68.38
CA SER A 755 -38.01 14.45 69.47
C SER A 755 -38.28 12.93 69.56
N ALA A 756 -37.20 12.19 69.88
CA ALA A 756 -37.03 10.77 70.21
C ALA A 756 -36.87 9.80 69.02
N ALA A 757 -35.79 9.03 68.79
CA ALA A 757 -34.76 8.33 69.60
C ALA A 757 -34.80 6.82 69.24
N THR A 758 -33.63 6.30 68.92
CA THR A 758 -33.22 4.91 68.65
C THR A 758 -33.51 3.96 69.83
N PRO A 759 -33.47 2.61 69.67
CA PRO A 759 -32.18 1.91 69.85
C PRO A 759 -31.97 0.60 69.06
N GLU A 760 -30.75 0.10 69.22
CA GLU A 760 -30.00 -0.99 68.56
C GLU A 760 -30.35 -2.44 69.00
N ALA A 761 -30.04 -3.39 68.09
CA ALA A 761 -29.43 -4.74 68.28
C ALA A 761 -30.18 -5.81 69.15
N PRO A 762 -29.77 -7.12 69.21
CA PRO A 762 -28.56 -7.78 68.68
C PRO A 762 -28.75 -9.22 68.09
N ALA A 763 -27.60 -9.81 67.77
CA ALA A 763 -27.35 -11.13 67.19
C ALA A 763 -27.41 -12.34 68.17
N THR A 764 -27.39 -13.55 67.57
CA THR A 764 -26.72 -14.82 67.95
C THR A 764 -27.62 -16.06 68.00
N SER A 765 -27.22 -17.12 67.29
CA SER A 765 -27.39 -18.51 67.71
C SER A 765 -26.50 -19.44 66.87
N THR A 766 -25.80 -20.35 67.55
CA THR A 766 -24.82 -21.31 67.02
C THR A 766 -25.16 -22.74 67.45
N ARG A 767 -24.82 -23.70 66.56
CA ARG A 767 -24.52 -25.16 66.75
C ARG A 767 -25.70 -26.15 66.85
N PRO A 768 -25.48 -27.49 66.61
CA PRO A 768 -24.21 -28.21 66.42
C PRO A 768 -24.08 -29.18 65.22
N SER A 769 -22.82 -29.61 65.08
CA SER A 769 -22.18 -30.61 64.22
C SER A 769 -22.70 -32.04 64.37
N ALA A 770 -22.70 -32.82 63.27
CA ALA A 770 -22.66 -34.28 63.27
C ALA A 770 -21.64 -34.79 62.25
N ALA A 771 -20.77 -35.68 62.73
CA ALA A 771 -19.67 -36.32 62.02
C ALA A 771 -20.14 -37.51 61.16
N GLY A 772 -19.44 -37.80 60.05
CA GLY A 772 -19.70 -39.00 59.27
C GLY A 772 -18.73 -39.25 58.10
N LEU A 773 -17.70 -40.06 58.37
CA LEU A 773 -17.10 -41.08 57.49
C LEU A 773 -16.36 -40.66 56.20
N ARG A 774 -15.02 -40.60 56.35
CA ARG A 774 -14.03 -40.87 55.29
C ARG A 774 -14.29 -42.23 54.62
N ARG A 775 -14.30 -42.26 53.28
CA ARG A 775 -14.04 -43.46 52.47
C ARG A 775 -12.78 -43.24 51.64
N GLU A 776 -11.86 -44.19 51.73
CA GLU A 776 -10.63 -44.28 50.95
C GLU A 776 -10.94 -44.59 49.46
N PRO A 777 -10.07 -44.16 48.53
CA PRO A 777 -10.20 -44.48 47.12
C PRO A 777 -9.71 -45.91 46.84
N LYS A 778 -10.59 -46.72 46.25
CA LYS A 778 -10.32 -48.09 45.81
C LYS A 778 -9.57 -48.04 44.48
N THR A 779 -8.29 -48.40 44.49
CA THR A 779 -7.48 -48.62 43.28
C THR A 779 -8.04 -49.81 42.50
N THR A 780 -8.31 -49.61 41.20
CA THR A 780 -8.64 -50.66 40.24
C THR A 780 -7.51 -50.77 39.22
N PRO A 781 -7.08 -51.99 38.83
CA PRO A 781 -5.99 -52.18 37.88
C PRO A 781 -6.45 -51.85 36.45
N PRO A 782 -5.51 -51.49 35.55
CA PRO A 782 -5.83 -51.10 34.19
C PRO A 782 -6.34 -52.30 33.39
N VAL A 783 -7.54 -52.15 32.84
CA VAL A 783 -8.10 -53.05 31.82
C VAL A 783 -7.45 -52.69 30.50
N ALA A 784 -6.76 -53.65 29.87
CA ALA A 784 -6.19 -53.50 28.54
C ALA A 784 -7.30 -53.27 27.51
N GLU A 785 -7.24 -52.14 26.80
CA GLU A 785 -8.10 -51.87 25.65
C GLU A 785 -7.71 -52.79 24.47
N PRO A 786 -8.69 -53.42 23.78
CA PRO A 786 -8.41 -54.17 22.57
C PRO A 786 -8.10 -53.20 21.42
N ASP A 787 -7.05 -53.52 20.66
CA ASP A 787 -6.57 -52.76 19.50
C ASP A 787 -7.70 -52.14 18.66
N GLY A 788 -7.68 -50.81 18.59
CA GLY A 788 -8.67 -50.01 17.86
C GLY A 788 -8.78 -50.41 16.39
N LEU A 789 -10.01 -50.35 15.88
CA LEU A 789 -10.44 -50.62 14.50
C LEU A 789 -9.55 -49.95 13.43
N PHE A 790 -8.90 -48.84 13.78
CA PHE A 790 -8.00 -48.07 12.93
C PHE A 790 -6.69 -48.83 12.60
N ASN A 791 -6.13 -49.59 13.55
CA ASN A 791 -4.93 -50.41 13.31
C ASN A 791 -5.24 -51.64 12.43
N ARG A 792 -6.46 -52.19 12.53
CA ARG A 792 -6.95 -53.27 11.65
C ARG A 792 -7.21 -52.78 10.22
N LEU A 793 -7.64 -51.53 10.04
CA LEU A 793 -7.83 -50.92 8.72
C LEU A 793 -6.49 -50.58 8.04
N LYS A 794 -5.49 -50.13 8.82
CA LYS A 794 -4.14 -49.85 8.31
C LYS A 794 -3.43 -51.12 7.81
N ALA A 795 -3.60 -52.25 8.50
CA ALA A 795 -3.04 -53.54 8.06
C ALA A 795 -3.69 -54.11 6.78
N LYS A 796 -4.95 -53.76 6.49
CA LYS A 796 -5.67 -54.22 5.28
C LYS A 796 -5.45 -53.33 4.05
N LEU A 797 -5.16 -52.05 4.22
CA LEU A 797 -5.01 -51.11 3.09
C LEU A 797 -3.58 -51.00 2.53
N PHE A 798 -2.56 -51.41 3.29
CA PHE A 798 -1.15 -51.26 2.87
C PHE A 798 -0.41 -52.57 2.62
N SER A 799 -1.09 -53.72 2.62
CA SER A 799 -0.50 -55.03 2.33
C SER A 799 -0.82 -55.54 0.92
N ARG A 800 -0.45 -54.79 -0.12
CA ARG A 800 -0.26 -55.37 -1.47
C ARG A 800 0.51 -54.44 -2.41
N ALA A 801 1.82 -54.66 -2.51
CA ALA A 801 2.61 -54.36 -3.71
C ALA A 801 3.70 -55.44 -3.85
N PRO A 802 4.00 -55.92 -5.06
CA PRO A 802 4.85 -57.09 -5.28
C PRO A 802 6.34 -56.75 -5.11
N SER A 803 7.05 -57.67 -4.46
CA SER A 803 8.51 -57.63 -4.26
C SER A 803 9.25 -57.79 -5.58
N PRO A 804 10.31 -57.01 -5.87
CA PRO A 804 11.29 -57.36 -6.88
C PRO A 804 12.28 -58.40 -6.33
N ALA A 805 12.80 -59.23 -7.23
CA ALA A 805 13.72 -60.33 -6.97
C ALA A 805 15.12 -59.86 -6.50
N PRO A 806 15.88 -60.70 -5.77
CA PRO A 806 17.11 -60.30 -5.10
C PRO A 806 18.33 -60.40 -6.03
N SER A 807 19.26 -59.45 -5.89
CA SER A 807 20.65 -59.61 -6.35
C SER A 807 21.55 -59.92 -5.15
N PRO A 808 22.57 -60.77 -5.31
CA PRO A 808 23.24 -61.43 -4.20
C PRO A 808 24.34 -60.58 -3.58
N GLU A 809 24.45 -60.67 -2.26
CA GLU A 809 25.65 -60.32 -1.49
C GLU A 809 26.78 -61.31 -1.76
N LEU A 810 28.02 -60.82 -1.85
CA LEU A 810 29.23 -61.51 -1.39
C LEU A 810 30.32 -60.48 -1.07
N SER A 811 30.48 -60.25 0.23
CA SER A 811 31.65 -60.07 1.09
C SER A 811 33.05 -59.59 0.61
N PRO A 812 33.86 -59.05 1.56
CA PRO A 812 35.03 -58.21 1.31
C PRO A 812 36.37 -58.97 1.38
N ASP A 813 37.37 -58.55 0.59
CA ASP A 813 38.74 -58.23 1.04
C ASP A 813 39.68 -57.96 -0.16
N ALA A 814 40.74 -57.18 0.13
CA ALA A 814 41.97 -56.94 -0.65
C ALA A 814 42.05 -55.64 -1.51
N THR A 815 42.69 -54.61 -0.92
CA THR A 815 43.66 -53.70 -1.58
C THR A 815 44.83 -54.49 -2.21
N PRO A 816 45.72 -53.94 -3.09
CA PRO A 816 45.90 -52.54 -3.54
C PRO A 816 46.20 -52.33 -5.05
N ALA A 817 46.21 -51.08 -5.52
CA ALA A 817 47.31 -50.44 -6.29
C ALA A 817 46.83 -49.24 -7.14
N ALA A 818 47.65 -48.19 -7.15
CA ALA A 818 47.44 -46.91 -7.81
C ALA A 818 47.64 -46.96 -9.33
N GLN A 819 46.85 -46.18 -10.09
CA GLN A 819 47.27 -45.60 -11.36
C GLN A 819 46.54 -44.28 -11.64
N ARG A 820 47.32 -43.30 -12.12
CA ARG A 820 47.02 -41.89 -12.38
C ARG A 820 46.44 -41.67 -13.80
N VAL A 821 45.97 -40.43 -14.02
CA VAL A 821 45.92 -39.63 -15.28
C VAL A 821 44.55 -39.70 -16.02
N PRO A 822 44.05 -38.65 -16.72
CA PRO A 822 44.05 -37.18 -16.48
C PRO A 822 42.67 -36.48 -16.72
N SER A 823 42.62 -35.19 -16.37
CA SER A 823 41.60 -34.20 -16.72
C SER A 823 41.86 -33.50 -18.07
N GLU A 824 40.81 -33.28 -18.86
CA GLU A 824 40.84 -32.52 -20.12
C GLU A 824 40.51 -31.03 -19.91
N HIS A 825 41.35 -30.19 -20.52
CA HIS A 825 41.12 -28.78 -20.85
C HIS A 825 41.53 -28.61 -22.31
N SER A 826 40.74 -27.92 -23.13
CA SER A 826 41.25 -27.27 -24.35
C SER A 826 40.32 -26.16 -24.84
N ARG A 827 40.88 -24.95 -24.88
CA ARG A 827 40.39 -23.72 -25.51
C ARG A 827 41.61 -23.16 -26.25
N PRO A 828 41.56 -22.79 -27.54
CA PRO A 828 42.73 -22.23 -28.21
C PRO A 828 42.64 -20.70 -28.29
N ALA A 829 43.81 -20.07 -28.31
CA ALA A 829 44.03 -18.64 -28.45
C ALA A 829 45.11 -18.34 -29.51
N HIS A 830 45.04 -17.11 -30.04
CA HIS A 830 46.08 -16.28 -30.68
C HIS A 830 46.44 -16.50 -32.16
N PRO A 831 46.95 -15.47 -32.89
CA PRO A 831 47.74 -14.31 -32.39
C PRO A 831 47.44 -12.91 -32.98
N ALA A 832 48.19 -11.94 -32.43
CA ALA A 832 48.26 -10.53 -32.79
C ALA A 832 49.26 -10.25 -33.93
N GLY A 833 49.05 -9.14 -34.66
CA GLY A 833 49.97 -8.55 -35.63
C GLY A 833 49.64 -7.06 -35.84
N GLU A 834 50.69 -6.24 -35.84
CA GLU A 834 50.79 -4.77 -35.82
C GLU A 834 50.62 -4.06 -37.18
N LEU A 835 50.36 -2.73 -37.09
CA LEU A 835 50.72 -1.61 -38.01
C LEU A 835 50.11 -1.57 -39.43
N ASP A 836 49.29 -0.54 -39.74
CA ASP A 836 49.75 0.72 -40.35
C ASP A 836 48.58 1.64 -40.78
N ALA A 837 48.91 2.93 -40.91
CA ALA A 837 48.01 4.06 -41.12
C ALA A 837 47.75 4.42 -42.60
N ALA A 838 46.71 5.23 -42.79
CA ALA A 838 46.51 6.28 -43.79
C ALA A 838 45.74 5.99 -45.12
N ALA A 839 44.94 7.02 -45.47
CA ALA A 839 44.32 7.35 -46.77
C ALA A 839 43.13 6.46 -47.21
N ALA A 840 42.02 6.95 -47.79
CA ALA A 840 41.54 8.26 -48.23
C ALA A 840 40.05 8.13 -48.66
N GLU A 841 39.38 9.29 -48.79
CA GLU A 841 38.28 9.62 -49.74
C GLU A 841 36.97 8.78 -49.74
N SER A 842 35.83 9.38 -49.38
CA SER A 842 34.90 10.13 -50.26
C SER A 842 34.40 9.32 -51.47
N SER A 843 33.09 9.00 -51.50
CA SER A 843 32.15 9.38 -52.57
C SER A 843 30.87 8.52 -52.57
N THR A 844 29.73 9.21 -52.43
CA THR A 844 28.45 9.08 -53.17
C THR A 844 27.79 7.71 -53.45
N ALA A 845 26.55 7.61 -52.96
CA ALA A 845 25.31 7.22 -53.69
C ALA A 845 25.28 5.89 -54.48
N ASN A 846 24.34 4.99 -54.12
CA ASN A 846 23.09 4.89 -54.87
C ASN A 846 22.10 3.89 -54.27
N PHE A 847 20.83 4.32 -54.31
CA PHE A 847 19.61 3.53 -54.18
C PHE A 847 19.61 2.36 -55.17
N SER A 848 19.18 1.18 -54.72
CA SER A 848 18.62 0.14 -55.58
C SER A 848 17.59 -0.68 -54.80
N THR A 849 16.36 -0.60 -55.27
CA THR A 849 15.18 -1.39 -54.91
C THR A 849 15.38 -2.88 -55.20
N PRO A 850 14.75 -3.80 -54.44
CA PRO A 850 14.57 -5.17 -54.89
C PRO A 850 13.11 -5.45 -55.29
N GLY A 851 12.94 -5.64 -56.61
CA GLY A 851 12.31 -6.82 -57.21
C GLY A 851 10.92 -7.26 -56.75
N THR A 852 9.92 -6.87 -57.53
CA THR A 852 8.63 -7.55 -57.72
C THR A 852 8.80 -9.00 -58.16
N ARG A 853 8.17 -9.94 -57.45
CA ARG A 853 8.00 -11.33 -57.89
C ARG A 853 6.51 -11.67 -57.86
N ASP A 854 6.01 -12.06 -59.04
CA ASP A 854 4.64 -12.45 -59.32
C ASP A 854 4.21 -13.70 -58.55
N SER A 855 3.03 -13.65 -57.92
CA SER A 855 2.25 -14.82 -57.56
C SER A 855 0.75 -14.53 -57.69
N ASN A 856 0.22 -14.90 -58.86
CA ASN A 856 -1.22 -15.04 -59.12
C ASN A 856 -1.80 -16.20 -58.30
N ALA A 857 -2.72 -15.89 -57.39
CA ALA A 857 -3.69 -16.84 -56.82
C ALA A 857 -5.06 -16.14 -56.74
N PRO A 858 -6.18 -16.83 -57.04
CA PRO A 858 -7.48 -16.20 -57.21
C PRO A 858 -8.06 -15.73 -55.87
N ALA A 859 -8.55 -14.49 -55.87
CA ALA A 859 -9.16 -13.83 -54.72
C ALA A 859 -10.47 -14.50 -54.30
N THR A 860 -10.47 -15.11 -53.11
CA THR A 860 -11.69 -15.36 -52.35
C THR A 860 -12.08 -14.04 -51.69
N VAL A 861 -13.15 -13.41 -52.16
CA VAL A 861 -13.73 -12.21 -51.56
C VAL A 861 -14.25 -12.60 -50.17
N ALA A 862 -13.46 -12.34 -49.13
CA ALA A 862 -13.90 -12.42 -47.76
C ALA A 862 -14.91 -11.29 -47.52
N ALA A 863 -16.13 -11.66 -47.10
CA ALA A 863 -17.14 -10.70 -46.69
C ALA A 863 -16.57 -9.79 -45.58
N PRO A 864 -16.89 -8.49 -45.57
CA PRO A 864 -16.40 -7.58 -44.55
C PRO A 864 -16.78 -8.08 -43.16
N LEU A 865 -15.78 -8.22 -42.29
CA LEU A 865 -15.96 -8.54 -40.89
C LEU A 865 -16.68 -7.36 -40.24
N VAL A 866 -18.01 -7.42 -40.13
CA VAL A 866 -18.81 -6.43 -39.42
C VAL A 866 -18.44 -6.53 -37.94
N VAL A 867 -17.58 -5.61 -37.48
CA VAL A 867 -17.30 -5.42 -36.05
C VAL A 867 -18.59 -4.97 -35.40
N ARG A 868 -19.27 -5.90 -34.71
CA ARG A 868 -20.50 -5.59 -33.96
C ARG A 868 -20.13 -4.79 -32.71
N GLU A 869 -20.73 -3.62 -32.55
CA GLU A 869 -20.64 -2.84 -31.31
C GLU A 869 -21.03 -3.70 -30.10
N PRO A 870 -20.31 -3.60 -28.95
CA PRO A 870 -20.74 -4.24 -27.72
C PRO A 870 -22.08 -3.60 -27.30
N HIS A 871 -23.14 -4.40 -27.32
CA HIS A 871 -24.45 -4.01 -26.86
C HIS A 871 -24.66 -4.51 -25.43
N ALA A 872 -25.44 -3.77 -24.65
CA ALA A 872 -25.81 -4.19 -23.31
C ALA A 872 -26.53 -5.54 -23.38
N VAL A 873 -26.10 -6.48 -22.54
CA VAL A 873 -26.74 -7.77 -22.31
C VAL A 873 -27.08 -7.90 -20.83
N LEU A 874 -28.13 -8.63 -20.51
CA LEU A 874 -28.63 -8.86 -19.16
C LEU A 874 -28.61 -10.35 -18.86
N ARG A 875 -27.96 -10.78 -17.77
CA ARG A 875 -27.97 -12.17 -17.33
C ARG A 875 -29.11 -12.40 -16.35
N PHE A 876 -29.98 -13.35 -16.65
CA PHE A 876 -31.15 -13.70 -15.87
C PHE A 876 -31.10 -15.18 -15.48
N GLN A 877 -31.26 -15.46 -14.19
CA GLN A 877 -31.37 -16.80 -13.64
C GLN A 877 -32.74 -16.95 -13.00
N GLY A 878 -33.38 -18.10 -13.21
CA GLY A 878 -34.66 -18.37 -12.56
C GLY A 878 -34.93 -19.85 -12.38
N THR A 879 -36.04 -20.14 -11.70
CA THR A 879 -36.51 -21.52 -11.52
C THR A 879 -37.92 -21.74 -12.09
N LEU A 880 -38.14 -22.89 -12.73
CA LEU A 880 -39.40 -23.33 -13.30
C LEU A 880 -39.80 -24.67 -12.69
N GLN A 881 -41.02 -24.70 -12.16
CA GLN A 881 -41.63 -25.89 -11.58
C GLN A 881 -42.95 -26.17 -12.27
N ALA A 882 -43.26 -27.45 -12.47
CA ALA A 882 -44.55 -27.91 -12.96
C ALA A 882 -45.33 -28.52 -11.78
N GLY A 883 -46.09 -27.68 -11.08
CA GLY A 883 -46.60 -28.06 -9.75
C GLY A 883 -45.47 -28.03 -8.73
N ASP A 884 -45.29 -29.12 -7.97
CA ASP A 884 -44.21 -29.24 -6.98
C ASP A 884 -42.91 -29.84 -7.57
N ASP A 885 -42.94 -30.31 -8.82
CA ASP A 885 -41.81 -30.98 -9.45
C ASP A 885 -40.92 -29.99 -10.24
N PRO A 886 -39.59 -30.02 -10.03
CA PRO A 886 -38.66 -29.21 -10.81
C PRO A 886 -38.65 -29.65 -12.27
N LEU A 887 -38.77 -28.68 -13.18
CA LEU A 887 -38.81 -28.98 -14.59
C LEU A 887 -37.42 -29.32 -15.14
N ASN A 888 -37.30 -30.42 -15.89
CA ASN A 888 -36.07 -30.86 -16.55
C ASN A 888 -36.31 -30.98 -18.05
N SER A 889 -36.28 -29.85 -18.77
CA SER A 889 -36.56 -29.84 -20.21
C SER A 889 -35.91 -28.63 -20.88
N SER A 890 -35.94 -28.58 -22.22
CA SER A 890 -35.61 -27.36 -22.95
C SER A 890 -36.88 -26.70 -23.47
N LEU A 891 -37.07 -25.41 -23.15
CA LEU A 891 -38.27 -24.65 -23.49
C LEU A 891 -37.92 -23.36 -24.23
N SER A 892 -38.87 -22.88 -25.03
CA SER A 892 -38.83 -21.53 -25.59
C SER A 892 -39.35 -20.53 -24.56
N LEU A 893 -38.50 -19.58 -24.18
CA LEU A 893 -38.81 -18.53 -23.20
C LEU A 893 -38.82 -17.15 -23.88
N GLY A 894 -39.92 -16.42 -23.70
CA GLY A 894 -40.03 -15.01 -24.06
C GLY A 894 -39.69 -14.11 -22.87
N PHE A 895 -38.95 -13.04 -23.14
CA PHE A 895 -38.54 -12.04 -22.17
C PHE A 895 -39.07 -10.69 -22.62
N THR A 896 -39.69 -9.93 -21.72
CA THR A 896 -40.21 -8.59 -22.02
C THR A 896 -39.91 -7.66 -20.86
N LEU A 897 -39.29 -6.52 -21.15
CA LEU A 897 -39.00 -5.46 -20.18
C LEU A 897 -40.08 -4.39 -20.23
N TYR A 898 -40.53 -3.96 -19.05
CA TYR A 898 -41.50 -2.91 -18.85
C TYR A 898 -40.93 -1.79 -17.96
N ALA A 899 -41.43 -0.57 -18.17
CA ALA A 899 -41.10 0.56 -17.30
C ALA A 899 -41.78 0.48 -15.92
N GLU A 900 -42.94 -0.16 -15.85
CA GLU A 900 -43.84 -0.20 -14.69
C GLU A 900 -44.19 -1.65 -14.33
N SER A 901 -44.57 -1.90 -13.06
CA SER A 901 -44.78 -3.24 -12.51
C SER A 901 -45.98 -4.00 -13.08
N ASP A 902 -46.95 -3.26 -13.61
CA ASP A 902 -48.19 -3.75 -14.20
C ASP A 902 -48.08 -3.97 -15.73
N GLY A 903 -46.95 -3.58 -16.33
CA GLY A 903 -46.61 -3.82 -17.73
C GLY A 903 -47.39 -3.07 -18.82
N PRO A 904 -47.85 -1.82 -18.64
CA PRO A 904 -48.53 -1.08 -19.71
C PRO A 904 -47.57 -0.63 -20.82
N THR A 905 -46.30 -0.36 -20.49
CA THR A 905 -45.33 0.23 -21.42
C THR A 905 -44.17 -0.72 -21.66
N GLU A 906 -44.24 -1.51 -22.75
CA GLU A 906 -43.16 -2.38 -23.20
C GLU A 906 -41.97 -1.54 -23.68
N LEU A 907 -40.80 -1.80 -23.09
CA LEU A 907 -39.53 -1.18 -23.49
C LEU A 907 -38.79 -2.05 -24.51
N TRP A 908 -38.87 -3.37 -24.36
CA TRP A 908 -38.09 -4.33 -25.14
C TRP A 908 -38.62 -5.76 -24.98
N SER A 909 -38.43 -6.61 -25.98
CA SER A 909 -38.84 -8.02 -25.97
C SER A 909 -37.95 -8.91 -26.85
N GLU A 910 -37.64 -10.12 -26.38
CA GLU A 910 -36.86 -11.16 -27.10
C GLU A 910 -37.42 -12.54 -26.79
N VAL A 911 -37.32 -13.47 -27.73
CA VAL A 911 -37.69 -14.88 -27.54
C VAL A 911 -36.44 -15.74 -27.73
N GLN A 912 -36.09 -16.49 -26.69
CA GLN A 912 -35.03 -17.48 -26.70
C GLN A 912 -35.65 -18.85 -26.95
N SER A 913 -35.48 -19.37 -28.17
CA SER A 913 -36.18 -20.58 -28.62
C SER A 913 -35.81 -21.85 -27.85
N THR A 914 -34.63 -21.86 -27.23
CA THR A 914 -34.04 -23.06 -26.64
C THR A 914 -33.29 -22.72 -25.35
N VAL A 915 -34.00 -22.62 -24.23
CA VAL A 915 -33.42 -22.45 -22.90
C VAL A 915 -33.37 -23.82 -22.21
N SER A 916 -32.20 -24.22 -21.73
CA SER A 916 -32.02 -25.48 -20.99
C SER A 916 -32.39 -25.29 -19.53
N ILE A 917 -33.32 -26.09 -19.03
CA ILE A 917 -33.78 -26.07 -17.63
C ILE A 917 -33.35 -27.40 -16.98
N VAL A 918 -32.54 -27.31 -15.93
CA VAL A 918 -31.99 -28.46 -15.20
C VAL A 918 -32.33 -28.30 -13.73
N ASP A 919 -33.02 -29.28 -13.18
CA ASP A 919 -33.56 -29.28 -11.81
C ASP A 919 -34.40 -28.01 -11.51
N GLY A 920 -35.21 -27.62 -12.50
CA GLY A 920 -36.00 -26.40 -12.49
C GLY A 920 -35.18 -25.13 -12.74
N ALA A 921 -33.87 -25.12 -12.56
CA ALA A 921 -33.06 -23.92 -12.75
C ALA A 921 -32.70 -23.68 -14.22
N PHE A 922 -32.69 -22.41 -14.63
CA PHE A 922 -32.17 -21.97 -15.92
C PHE A 922 -31.35 -20.67 -15.78
N ASP A 923 -30.42 -20.48 -16.70
CA ASP A 923 -29.56 -19.29 -16.81
C ASP A 923 -29.54 -18.85 -18.27
N VAL A 924 -29.89 -17.60 -18.54
CA VAL A 924 -30.04 -17.05 -19.88
C VAL A 924 -29.45 -15.65 -19.95
N THR A 925 -28.80 -15.34 -21.07
CA THR A 925 -28.33 -13.99 -21.36
C THR A 925 -29.26 -13.39 -22.41
N VAL A 926 -29.97 -12.34 -22.03
CA VAL A 926 -30.92 -11.63 -22.89
C VAL A 926 -30.30 -10.33 -23.40
N GLY A 927 -30.76 -9.85 -24.56
CA GLY A 927 -30.15 -8.78 -25.32
C GLY A 927 -29.24 -9.26 -26.46
N VAL A 928 -29.09 -10.58 -26.65
CA VAL A 928 -28.16 -11.18 -27.62
C VAL A 928 -28.76 -11.20 -29.03
N ASP A 929 -30.02 -11.63 -29.17
CA ASP A 929 -30.69 -11.69 -30.47
C ASP A 929 -31.31 -10.34 -30.84
N LYS A 930 -31.80 -9.60 -29.84
CA LYS A 930 -32.35 -8.25 -30.01
C LYS A 930 -31.68 -7.29 -29.03
N ARG A 931 -30.92 -6.34 -29.56
CA ARG A 931 -30.21 -5.30 -28.78
C ARG A 931 -31.14 -4.61 -27.77
N LEU A 932 -30.71 -4.55 -26.51
CA LEU A 932 -31.40 -3.78 -25.47
C LEU A 932 -31.34 -2.27 -25.79
N PRO A 933 -32.43 -1.51 -25.58
CA PRO A 933 -32.43 -0.07 -25.79
C PRO A 933 -31.51 0.62 -24.76
N ALA A 934 -30.68 1.56 -25.21
CA ALA A 934 -29.82 2.35 -24.34
C ALA A 934 -30.26 3.83 -24.38
N PRO A 935 -30.45 4.50 -23.23
CA PRO A 935 -30.34 3.99 -21.86
C PRO A 935 -31.63 3.32 -21.34
N LEU A 936 -31.50 2.20 -20.60
CA LEU A 936 -32.60 1.65 -19.80
C LEU A 936 -32.87 2.52 -18.56
N PRO A 937 -34.13 2.62 -18.09
CA PRO A 937 -34.48 3.22 -16.80
C PRO A 937 -33.73 2.57 -15.62
N SER A 938 -33.61 3.28 -14.49
CA SER A 938 -32.92 2.79 -13.29
C SER A 938 -33.58 1.56 -12.65
N VAL A 939 -34.89 1.41 -12.88
CA VAL A 939 -35.70 0.24 -12.51
C VAL A 939 -36.52 -0.17 -13.72
N VAL A 940 -36.47 -1.45 -14.09
CA VAL A 940 -37.31 -2.06 -15.11
C VAL A 940 -37.93 -3.35 -14.56
N TRP A 941 -39.01 -3.81 -15.16
CA TRP A 941 -39.74 -5.02 -14.74
C TRP A 941 -39.69 -6.06 -15.85
N LEU A 942 -39.17 -7.25 -15.54
CA LEU A 942 -39.03 -8.34 -16.49
C LEU A 942 -40.20 -9.31 -16.37
N LYS A 943 -40.94 -9.46 -17.45
CA LYS A 943 -41.92 -10.52 -17.68
C LYS A 943 -41.24 -11.66 -18.41
N VAL A 944 -41.49 -12.88 -17.93
CA VAL A 944 -41.07 -14.11 -18.59
C VAL A 944 -42.31 -14.87 -19.04
N THR A 945 -42.35 -15.25 -20.31
CA THR A 945 -43.42 -16.07 -20.90
C THR A 945 -42.84 -17.42 -21.32
N VAL A 946 -43.52 -18.50 -20.98
CA VAL A 946 -43.12 -19.86 -21.34
C VAL A 946 -44.03 -20.36 -22.46
N ASP A 947 -43.47 -20.76 -23.60
CA ASP A 947 -44.27 -21.44 -24.64
C ASP A 947 -44.34 -22.95 -24.33
N ALA A 948 -45.46 -23.36 -23.76
CA ALA A 948 -45.74 -24.76 -23.41
C ALA A 948 -46.70 -25.37 -24.44
N GLY A 949 -46.21 -25.62 -25.65
CA GLY A 949 -46.96 -26.31 -26.71
C GLY A 949 -48.05 -25.44 -27.36
N GLY A 950 -47.73 -24.19 -27.68
CA GLY A 950 -48.65 -23.24 -28.32
C GLY A 950 -49.52 -22.46 -27.33
N ARG A 951 -49.29 -22.63 -26.02
CA ARG A 951 -49.86 -21.79 -24.97
C ARG A 951 -48.75 -20.98 -24.32
N ASN A 952 -48.84 -19.67 -24.46
CA ASN A 952 -47.95 -18.73 -23.76
C ASN A 952 -48.44 -18.58 -22.31
N LEU A 953 -47.70 -19.18 -21.38
CA LEU A 953 -47.92 -19.03 -19.94
C LEU A 953 -47.11 -17.83 -19.44
N GLU A 954 -47.79 -16.87 -18.81
CA GLU A 954 -47.11 -15.72 -18.19
C GLU A 954 -46.73 -16.03 -16.75
N LEU A 955 -45.45 -15.81 -16.39
CA LEU A 955 -45.00 -15.87 -15.01
C LEU A 955 -45.27 -14.53 -14.33
N ARG A 956 -46.02 -14.56 -13.21
CA ARG A 956 -46.31 -13.38 -12.38
C ARG A 956 -45.90 -13.65 -10.92
N PRO A 957 -45.49 -12.62 -10.17
CA PRO A 957 -45.34 -11.21 -10.58
C PRO A 957 -44.11 -10.98 -11.50
N PHE A 958 -44.03 -9.82 -12.16
CA PHE A 958 -42.85 -9.46 -12.95
C PHE A 958 -41.64 -9.25 -12.03
N ALA A 959 -40.46 -9.71 -12.46
CA ALA A 959 -39.23 -9.57 -11.70
C ALA A 959 -38.70 -8.13 -11.79
N ARG A 960 -38.54 -7.46 -10.65
CA ARG A 960 -37.97 -6.10 -10.61
C ARG A 960 -36.45 -6.15 -10.80
N ILE A 961 -35.95 -5.41 -11.79
CA ILE A 961 -34.54 -5.28 -12.12
C ILE A 961 -34.09 -3.86 -11.83
N SER A 962 -33.09 -3.69 -10.98
CA SER A 962 -32.44 -2.40 -10.76
C SER A 962 -31.03 -2.40 -11.37
N ARG A 963 -30.61 -1.25 -11.90
CA ARG A 963 -29.32 -1.05 -12.61
C ARG A 963 -28.06 -1.46 -11.82
N ALA A 964 -28.19 -1.70 -10.52
CA ALA A 964 -27.10 -2.09 -9.62
C ALA A 964 -26.77 -3.60 -9.64
N ARG A 965 -27.52 -4.45 -10.38
CA ARG A 965 -27.30 -5.90 -10.43
C ARG A 965 -27.05 -6.36 -11.87
N SER A 966 -25.88 -6.96 -12.11
CA SER A 966 -25.53 -7.60 -13.40
C SER A 966 -26.14 -8.99 -13.57
N VAL A 967 -26.59 -9.61 -12.46
CA VAL A 967 -27.30 -10.89 -12.43
C VAL A 967 -28.61 -10.71 -11.66
N VAL A 968 -29.72 -11.09 -12.28
CA VAL A 968 -31.05 -11.05 -11.68
C VAL A 968 -31.52 -12.48 -11.43
N GLN A 969 -31.90 -12.78 -10.18
CA GLN A 969 -32.54 -14.03 -9.79
C GLN A 969 -34.05 -13.81 -9.71
N GLY A 970 -34.84 -14.65 -10.38
CA GLY A 970 -36.30 -14.55 -10.47
C GLY A 970 -37.04 -15.86 -10.24
#